data_AF-A0A1H9DPS2-F1
#
_entry.id   AF-A0A1H9DPS2-F1
#
_cell.length_a   1.000
_cell.length_b   1.000
_cell.length_c   1.000
_cell.angle_alpha   90.00
_cell.angle_beta   90.00
_cell.angle_gamma   90.00
#
_symmetry.space_group_name_H-M   'P 1'
#
loop_
_entity.id
_entity.type
_entity.pdbx_description
1 polymer ?
#
loop_
_entity_poly.entity_id
_entity_poly.type
_entity_poly.pdbx_seq_one_letter_code
_entity_poly.pdbx_strand_id
1 'polypeptide(L)'
;MKALILNSGMGRRMGEITNNLPKCLVQLNDKETILSRQLHQLSEIGIEEVIITTGYKSDELVSYCNNLNLSIDIKYIFNEKYSETNYIYSMYLAREELDDDIVLMHGDLVFENVVLDKVAFSKDSCVVVSSTSDLPEKDFKAVLLDGRVRKISINDFDRAIALQPLYKLAKKDIKTWIKEIEKFCEAGNTSCYAEDAFNECSDQINIKPIDIKRFICKEVDNAEDLAAIKDTLLSLPCRNVYMCFSTDIVHSGHLSIIKRAKRLGKVTIGVLSDEAISKYKRFPLLPYSERKEMFENIQGVDRVVCQDKLSYKENLVKYKPEIVVHGDDWVQGIQQNIRTEVIDLIQTYGGELVEYPYSDKPQYREYEKRARQMLGTSDMRRARLCRALESKNSVIAMEAHNGLTGLLVENTKVEENGGIRQFDAMWVSSLCDSTSKGKPDIEVVDLTSRLQTINEICEVTTKPIIFDGDTGGLPEHFSYTVRTLERMGVSMVIIEDKKGLKKNSLFGNEVEQTQCSIEEFCMKIATGKKAQKTDDFMICARIESLILEKGMEDALNRAFAFRDAGADAIMIHSRKKDPKEIFEFAEAFRKEDTATPLVVVPTSFNEVTDEQLEAVGFNIIIYANHFTRAEVPAMQKVAETILKNHRSKECDDLCMPFKEIIRLIPDEL
;
A
#
# COMPACT_ATOMS: atom_id res chain seq x y z
N MET A 1 -31.65 0.48 -0.98
CA MET A 1 -31.82 1.81 -0.35
C MET A 1 -32.44 2.75 -1.35
N LYS A 2 -33.27 3.69 -0.92
CA LYS A 2 -33.97 4.66 -1.77
C LYS A 2 -33.59 6.09 -1.37
N ALA A 3 -33.91 7.08 -2.19
CA ALA A 3 -33.83 8.49 -1.79
C ALA A 3 -35.20 9.17 -1.75
N LEU A 4 -35.39 10.11 -0.83
CA LEU A 4 -36.56 10.98 -0.74
C LEU A 4 -36.10 12.44 -0.88
N ILE A 5 -36.58 13.12 -1.92
CA ILE A 5 -36.30 14.55 -2.15
C ILE A 5 -37.58 15.36 -1.86
N LEU A 6 -37.46 16.31 -0.92
CA LEU A 6 -38.55 17.18 -0.51
C LEU A 6 -38.62 18.44 -1.39
N ASN A 7 -39.66 18.55 -2.23
CA ASN A 7 -39.78 19.56 -3.30
C ASN A 7 -41.16 20.23 -3.40
N SER A 8 -41.99 20.14 -2.35
CA SER A 8 -43.37 20.67 -2.36
C SER A 8 -43.48 22.17 -2.06
N GLY A 9 -42.42 22.84 -1.60
CA GLY A 9 -42.45 24.25 -1.15
C GLY A 9 -42.44 25.30 -2.27
N MET A 10 -43.03 26.48 -1.99
CA MET A 10 -43.13 27.60 -2.96
C MET A 10 -41.90 28.53 -3.03
N GLY A 11 -40.94 28.41 -2.12
CA GLY A 11 -39.68 29.14 -2.21
C GLY A 11 -39.76 30.69 -2.22
N ARG A 12 -40.63 31.28 -1.37
CA ARG A 12 -40.99 32.72 -1.38
C ARG A 12 -39.84 33.74 -1.17
N ARG A 13 -38.61 33.31 -0.84
CA ARG A 13 -37.48 34.18 -0.43
C ARG A 13 -36.52 34.60 -1.56
N MET A 14 -36.65 34.06 -2.77
CA MET A 14 -35.72 34.28 -3.90
C MET A 14 -36.16 35.36 -4.93
N GLY A 15 -37.19 36.15 -4.62
CA GLY A 15 -37.62 37.28 -5.47
C GLY A 15 -38.04 36.86 -6.89
N GLU A 16 -37.65 37.63 -7.92
CA GLU A 16 -38.04 37.40 -9.32
C GLU A 16 -37.49 36.11 -9.95
N ILE A 17 -36.42 35.52 -9.39
CA ILE A 17 -35.75 34.32 -9.94
C ILE A 17 -36.62 33.07 -9.81
N THR A 18 -37.40 32.95 -8.74
CA THR A 18 -38.28 31.80 -8.46
C THR A 18 -39.76 32.08 -8.75
N ASN A 19 -40.12 33.29 -9.18
CA ASN A 19 -41.52 33.63 -9.49
C ASN A 19 -42.11 32.76 -10.61
N ASN A 20 -41.25 32.17 -11.46
CA ASN A 20 -41.65 31.36 -12.60
C ASN A 20 -41.08 29.92 -12.61
N LEU A 21 -40.38 29.47 -11.57
CA LEU A 21 -39.73 28.15 -11.57
C LEU A 21 -39.60 27.59 -10.14
N PRO A 22 -39.78 26.27 -9.90
CA PRO A 22 -39.43 25.64 -8.62
C PRO A 22 -37.97 25.91 -8.20
N LYS A 23 -37.73 26.16 -6.90
CA LYS A 23 -36.39 26.42 -6.34
C LYS A 23 -35.35 25.37 -6.73
N CYS A 24 -35.73 24.10 -6.69
CA CYS A 24 -34.84 22.99 -7.03
C CYS A 24 -34.39 22.98 -8.49
N LEU A 25 -35.06 23.73 -9.37
CA LEU A 25 -34.67 23.89 -10.78
C LEU A 25 -33.79 25.13 -11.03
N VAL A 26 -33.37 25.85 -9.98
CA VAL A 26 -32.40 26.95 -10.11
C VAL A 26 -31.09 26.43 -10.70
N GLN A 27 -30.58 27.14 -11.71
CA GLN A 27 -29.34 26.78 -12.41
C GLN A 27 -28.10 27.13 -11.57
N LEU A 28 -27.25 26.12 -11.38
CA LEU A 28 -25.92 26.24 -10.77
C LEU A 28 -24.86 26.60 -11.82
N ASN A 29 -24.99 26.06 -13.03
CA ASN A 29 -24.13 26.38 -14.17
C ASN A 29 -24.90 26.09 -15.48
N ASP A 30 -24.23 26.23 -16.62
CA ASP A 30 -24.84 26.02 -17.95
C ASP A 30 -25.38 24.60 -18.20
N LYS A 31 -25.01 23.63 -17.34
CA LYS A 31 -25.33 22.21 -17.51
C LYS A 31 -26.19 21.63 -16.39
N GLU A 32 -26.21 22.25 -15.21
CA GLU A 32 -26.80 21.67 -14.01
C GLU A 32 -27.71 22.65 -13.26
N THR A 33 -28.87 22.15 -12.84
CA THR A 33 -29.71 22.69 -11.76
C THR A 33 -29.44 21.96 -10.44
N ILE A 34 -29.93 22.49 -9.32
CA ILE A 34 -29.83 21.83 -8.00
C ILE A 34 -30.36 20.39 -8.07
N LEU A 35 -31.57 20.21 -8.62
CA LEU A 35 -32.22 18.91 -8.72
C LEU A 35 -31.46 17.95 -9.64
N SER A 36 -31.05 18.40 -10.84
CA SER A 36 -30.28 17.54 -11.74
C SER A 36 -28.97 17.08 -11.09
N ARG A 37 -28.30 17.97 -10.35
CA ARG A 37 -27.08 17.64 -9.61
C ARG A 37 -27.33 16.58 -8.55
N GLN A 38 -28.37 16.75 -7.72
CA GLN A 38 -28.76 15.76 -6.71
C GLN A 38 -29.04 14.39 -7.35
N LEU A 39 -29.82 14.36 -8.43
CA LEU A 39 -30.17 13.12 -9.14
C LEU A 39 -28.95 12.45 -9.78
N HIS A 40 -28.04 13.22 -10.41
CA HIS A 40 -26.78 12.69 -10.92
C HIS A 40 -25.92 12.09 -9.80
N GLN A 41 -25.77 12.79 -8.68
CA GLN A 41 -25.01 12.31 -7.52
C GLN A 41 -25.60 11.02 -6.93
N LEU A 42 -26.93 10.92 -6.83
CA LEU A 42 -27.64 9.72 -6.37
C LEU A 42 -27.44 8.53 -7.34
N SER A 43 -27.59 8.76 -8.65
CA SER A 43 -27.36 7.75 -9.68
C SER A 43 -25.93 7.21 -9.61
N GLU A 44 -24.96 8.11 -9.43
CA GLU A 44 -23.54 7.78 -9.39
C GLU A 44 -23.10 6.94 -8.18
N ILE A 45 -23.84 7.00 -7.06
CA ILE A 45 -23.60 6.15 -5.88
C ILE A 45 -24.42 4.86 -5.93
N GLY A 46 -25.22 4.65 -7.00
CA GLY A 46 -25.98 3.43 -7.24
C GLY A 46 -27.38 3.41 -6.60
N ILE A 47 -27.97 4.57 -6.31
CA ILE A 47 -29.37 4.65 -5.92
C ILE A 47 -30.24 4.61 -7.18
N GLU A 48 -31.06 3.57 -7.29
CA GLU A 48 -31.89 3.29 -8.46
C GLU A 48 -33.33 3.81 -8.31
N GLU A 49 -33.83 3.99 -7.09
CA GLU A 49 -35.19 4.45 -6.79
C GLU A 49 -35.17 5.79 -6.03
N VAL A 50 -35.87 6.80 -6.57
CA VAL A 50 -35.99 8.13 -5.98
C VAL A 50 -37.45 8.54 -5.86
N ILE A 51 -37.89 8.89 -4.66
CA ILE A 51 -39.19 9.47 -4.38
C ILE A 51 -39.03 10.99 -4.36
N ILE A 52 -39.82 11.70 -5.16
CA ILE A 52 -39.86 13.17 -5.16
C ILE A 52 -41.24 13.63 -4.75
N THR A 53 -41.33 14.38 -3.65
CA THR A 53 -42.58 15.04 -3.29
C THR A 53 -42.73 16.33 -4.08
N THR A 54 -43.88 16.53 -4.73
CA THR A 54 -44.15 17.70 -5.57
C THR A 54 -45.31 18.51 -5.03
N GLY A 55 -45.45 19.75 -5.50
CA GLY A 55 -46.54 20.64 -5.09
C GLY A 55 -46.64 21.80 -6.08
N TYR A 56 -46.07 22.95 -5.73
CA TYR A 56 -45.98 24.10 -6.61
C TYR A 56 -45.33 23.74 -7.96
N LYS A 57 -46.03 24.01 -9.08
CA LYS A 57 -45.56 23.74 -10.45
C LYS A 57 -45.09 22.30 -10.70
N SER A 58 -45.80 21.31 -10.16
CA SER A 58 -45.45 19.88 -10.30
C SER A 58 -45.21 19.43 -11.74
N ASP A 59 -46.01 19.89 -12.71
CA ASP A 59 -45.88 19.46 -14.11
C ASP A 59 -44.54 19.87 -14.74
N GLU A 60 -44.04 21.07 -14.42
CA GLU A 60 -42.74 21.56 -14.88
C GLU A 60 -41.59 20.70 -14.32
N LEU A 61 -41.68 20.34 -13.03
CA LEU A 61 -40.69 19.49 -12.35
C LEU A 61 -40.66 18.08 -12.94
N VAL A 62 -41.83 17.45 -13.10
CA VAL A 62 -41.94 16.10 -13.68
C VAL A 62 -41.41 16.09 -15.11
N SER A 63 -41.77 17.10 -15.92
CA SER A 63 -41.27 17.23 -17.29
C SER A 63 -39.74 17.38 -17.33
N TYR A 64 -39.18 18.20 -16.43
CA TYR A 64 -37.73 18.37 -16.33
C TYR A 64 -37.01 17.05 -16.00
N CYS A 65 -37.45 16.34 -14.96
CA CYS A 65 -36.85 15.07 -14.54
C CYS A 65 -36.90 14.01 -15.65
N ASN A 66 -38.03 13.90 -16.36
CA ASN A 66 -38.18 12.94 -17.46
C ASN A 66 -37.22 13.22 -18.63
N ASN A 67 -36.76 14.46 -18.80
CA ASN A 67 -35.82 14.86 -19.85
C ASN A 67 -34.34 14.65 -19.47
N LEU A 68 -34.02 14.33 -18.21
CA LEU A 68 -32.63 14.14 -17.75
C LEU A 68 -31.99 12.82 -18.23
N ASN A 69 -32.76 11.89 -18.80
CA ASN A 69 -32.29 10.59 -19.31
C ASN A 69 -31.41 9.82 -18.30
N LEU A 70 -31.80 9.83 -17.03
CA LEU A 70 -31.12 9.10 -15.95
C LEU A 70 -31.62 7.66 -15.85
N SER A 71 -30.73 6.74 -15.47
CA SER A 71 -31.09 5.37 -15.10
C SER A 71 -31.59 5.30 -13.65
N ILE A 72 -32.56 6.14 -13.31
CA ILE A 72 -33.23 6.18 -12.00
C ILE A 72 -34.73 6.04 -12.24
N ASP A 73 -35.38 5.18 -11.45
CA ASP A 73 -36.84 5.15 -11.34
C ASP A 73 -37.31 6.26 -10.38
N ILE A 74 -38.08 7.21 -10.89
CA ILE A 74 -38.55 8.37 -10.14
C ILE A 74 -40.05 8.24 -9.88
N LYS A 75 -40.42 8.17 -8.61
CA LYS A 75 -41.81 8.19 -8.16
C LYS A 75 -42.20 9.56 -7.62
N TYR A 76 -43.29 10.11 -8.12
CA TYR A 76 -43.78 11.43 -7.73
C TYR A 76 -44.95 11.31 -6.75
N ILE A 77 -44.88 12.04 -5.63
CA ILE A 77 -45.95 12.14 -4.63
C ILE A 77 -46.43 13.58 -4.57
N PHE A 78 -47.61 13.84 -5.12
CA PHE A 78 -48.16 15.19 -5.20
C PHE A 78 -48.84 15.60 -3.89
N ASN A 79 -48.39 16.71 -3.29
CA ASN A 79 -49.05 17.35 -2.17
C ASN A 79 -50.03 18.41 -2.68
N GLU A 80 -51.32 18.11 -2.72
CA GLU A 80 -52.37 19.05 -3.12
C GLU A 80 -52.53 20.24 -2.16
N LYS A 81 -52.09 20.10 -0.89
CA LYS A 81 -52.19 21.12 0.17
C LYS A 81 -50.87 21.84 0.42
N TYR A 82 -49.99 21.91 -0.59
CA TYR A 82 -48.65 22.48 -0.46
C TYR A 82 -48.60 23.95 0.01
N SER A 83 -49.68 24.72 -0.17
CA SER A 83 -49.79 26.11 0.30
C SER A 83 -50.20 26.26 1.77
N GLU A 84 -50.80 25.22 2.35
CA GLU A 84 -51.40 25.20 3.69
C GLU A 84 -50.62 24.32 4.68
N THR A 85 -49.81 23.41 4.17
CA THR A 85 -49.04 22.43 4.94
C THR A 85 -47.54 22.66 4.79
N ASN A 86 -46.77 22.09 5.71
CA ASN A 86 -45.31 22.04 5.65
C ASN A 86 -44.86 20.64 5.18
N TYR A 87 -43.56 20.41 4.99
CA TYR A 87 -43.07 19.16 4.38
C TYR A 87 -43.31 17.91 5.24
N ILE A 88 -43.66 18.04 6.53
CA ILE A 88 -44.14 16.91 7.35
C ILE A 88 -45.33 16.20 6.68
N TYR A 89 -46.26 16.95 6.08
CA TYR A 89 -47.39 16.39 5.38
C TYR A 89 -46.97 15.72 4.06
N SER A 90 -45.94 16.26 3.40
CA SER A 90 -45.39 15.63 2.18
C SER A 90 -44.71 14.29 2.51
N MET A 91 -44.02 14.18 3.64
CA MET A 91 -43.50 12.91 4.15
C MET A 91 -44.62 11.94 4.53
N TYR A 92 -45.69 12.42 5.17
CA TYR A 92 -46.87 11.60 5.48
C TYR A 92 -47.51 11.02 4.21
N LEU A 93 -47.63 11.79 3.13
CA LEU A 93 -48.14 11.29 1.85
C LEU A 93 -47.23 10.23 1.22
N ALA A 94 -45.91 10.35 1.41
CA ALA A 94 -44.92 9.42 0.86
C ALA A 94 -44.71 8.15 1.72
N ARG A 95 -45.35 8.03 2.89
CA ARG A 95 -45.06 7.01 3.93
C ARG A 95 -45.02 5.56 3.43
N GLU A 96 -45.90 5.20 2.49
CA GLU A 96 -46.00 3.83 1.97
C GLU A 96 -44.78 3.44 1.11
N GLU A 97 -44.03 4.43 0.61
CA GLU A 97 -42.83 4.24 -0.20
C GLU A 97 -41.54 4.19 0.63
N LEU A 98 -41.62 4.52 1.93
CA LEU A 98 -40.47 4.61 2.84
C LEU A 98 -40.22 3.25 3.53
N ASP A 99 -40.08 2.22 2.71
CA ASP A 99 -40.01 0.82 3.12
C ASP A 99 -38.60 0.22 3.10
N ASP A 100 -37.57 1.03 2.87
CA ASP A 100 -36.15 0.64 2.84
C ASP A 100 -35.28 1.64 3.65
N ASP A 101 -33.96 1.50 3.64
CA ASP A 101 -33.04 2.56 4.06
C ASP A 101 -33.22 3.78 3.14
N ILE A 102 -33.41 4.97 3.72
CA ILE A 102 -33.75 6.20 3.01
C ILE A 102 -32.64 7.24 3.15
N VAL A 103 -32.17 7.77 2.03
CA VAL A 103 -31.44 9.05 1.99
C VAL A 103 -32.46 10.17 1.82
N LEU A 104 -32.70 10.95 2.86
CA LEU A 104 -33.68 12.05 2.87
C LEU A 104 -32.95 13.38 2.67
N MET A 105 -33.42 14.21 1.74
CA MET A 105 -32.86 15.54 1.50
C MET A 105 -33.91 16.58 1.09
N HIS A 106 -33.62 17.84 1.41
CA HIS A 106 -34.35 18.97 0.83
C HIS A 106 -33.90 19.22 -0.61
N GLY A 107 -34.83 19.60 -1.48
CA GLY A 107 -34.55 19.76 -2.91
C GLY A 107 -33.87 21.07 -3.30
N ASP A 108 -33.72 22.03 -2.38
CA ASP A 108 -32.90 23.22 -2.53
C ASP A 108 -31.49 23.09 -1.91
N LEU A 109 -31.12 21.89 -1.47
CA LEU A 109 -29.81 21.60 -0.89
C LEU A 109 -28.74 21.36 -1.96
N VAL A 110 -27.60 22.04 -1.85
CA VAL A 110 -26.41 21.77 -2.67
C VAL A 110 -25.30 21.23 -1.81
N PHE A 111 -24.73 20.08 -2.22
CA PHE A 111 -23.65 19.42 -1.49
C PHE A 111 -22.58 18.83 -2.40
N GLU A 112 -21.40 18.60 -1.82
CA GLU A 112 -20.28 17.90 -2.48
C GLU A 112 -20.48 16.37 -2.45
N ASN A 113 -19.93 15.67 -3.45
CA ASN A 113 -20.08 14.20 -3.56
C ASN A 113 -19.54 13.47 -2.32
N VAL A 114 -18.47 13.97 -1.68
CA VAL A 114 -17.93 13.39 -0.44
C VAL A 114 -18.90 13.45 0.73
N VAL A 115 -19.78 14.45 0.78
CA VAL A 115 -20.80 14.56 1.83
C VAL A 115 -21.85 13.47 1.62
N LEU A 116 -22.32 13.30 0.39
CA LEU A 116 -23.25 12.23 0.05
C LEU A 116 -22.63 10.85 0.28
N ASP A 117 -21.36 10.64 -0.12
CA ASP A 117 -20.64 9.39 0.12
C ASP A 117 -20.60 9.06 1.63
N LYS A 118 -20.25 10.03 2.49
CA LYS A 118 -20.23 9.85 3.95
C LYS A 118 -21.61 9.47 4.51
N VAL A 119 -22.67 10.12 4.02
CA VAL A 119 -24.05 9.89 4.47
C VAL A 119 -24.58 8.53 3.99
N ALA A 120 -24.47 8.25 2.70
CA ALA A 120 -25.02 7.04 2.08
C ALA A 120 -24.29 5.76 2.55
N PHE A 121 -22.95 5.81 2.71
CA PHE A 121 -22.16 4.67 3.16
C PHE A 121 -22.04 4.57 4.69
N SER A 122 -22.70 5.46 5.46
CA SER A 122 -22.77 5.31 6.92
C SER A 122 -23.50 4.02 7.29
N LYS A 123 -22.90 3.23 8.19
CA LYS A 123 -23.52 2.01 8.73
C LYS A 123 -24.79 2.31 9.52
N ASP A 124 -24.76 3.40 10.30
CA ASP A 124 -25.86 3.82 11.16
C ASP A 124 -26.70 4.94 10.50
N SER A 125 -27.86 5.23 11.09
CA SER A 125 -28.61 6.43 10.75
C SER A 125 -27.80 7.68 11.11
N CYS A 126 -27.83 8.69 10.25
CA CYS A 126 -27.02 9.88 10.39
C CYS A 126 -27.65 11.12 9.76
N VAL A 127 -27.14 12.28 10.14
CA VAL A 127 -27.47 13.58 9.56
C VAL A 127 -26.23 14.44 9.43
N VAL A 128 -26.21 15.29 8.40
CA VAL A 128 -25.14 16.25 8.20
C VAL A 128 -25.21 17.39 9.21
N VAL A 129 -24.06 17.68 9.82
CA VAL A 129 -23.84 18.87 10.66
C VAL A 129 -22.57 19.59 10.21
N SER A 130 -22.40 20.84 10.61
CA SER A 130 -21.18 21.61 10.36
C SER A 130 -20.69 22.25 11.64
N SER A 131 -19.47 21.89 12.07
CA SER A 131 -18.79 22.53 13.21
C SER A 131 -18.09 23.84 12.84
N THR A 132 -17.91 24.10 11.54
CA THR A 132 -17.20 25.27 11.01
C THR A 132 -18.14 26.36 10.49
N SER A 133 -19.45 26.07 10.40
CA SER A 133 -20.46 27.05 10.05
C SER A 133 -20.96 27.76 11.29
N ASP A 134 -21.22 29.07 11.16
CA ASP A 134 -21.96 29.81 12.18
C ASP A 134 -23.36 29.22 12.37
N LEU A 135 -23.91 29.38 13.58
CA LEU A 135 -25.27 28.94 13.87
C LEU A 135 -26.25 29.80 13.05
N PRO A 136 -27.09 29.19 12.19
CA PRO A 136 -27.98 29.93 11.32
C PRO A 136 -29.09 30.61 12.12
N GLU A 137 -29.45 31.85 11.81
CA GLU A 137 -30.57 32.52 12.51
C GLU A 137 -31.92 31.82 12.23
N LYS A 138 -32.10 31.27 11.02
CA LYS A 138 -33.40 30.78 10.51
C LYS A 138 -33.36 29.39 9.88
N ASP A 139 -32.43 28.53 10.28
CA ASP A 139 -32.33 27.12 9.84
C ASP A 139 -32.12 26.15 11.01
N PHE A 140 -32.07 24.84 10.70
CA PHE A 140 -31.99 23.80 11.71
C PHE A 140 -30.69 23.79 12.51
N LYS A 141 -30.87 23.56 13.80
CA LYS A 141 -29.83 23.40 14.81
C LYS A 141 -30.05 22.07 15.51
N ALA A 142 -28.96 21.33 15.75
CA ALA A 142 -29.00 20.08 16.48
C ALA A 142 -28.35 20.20 17.85
N VAL A 143 -28.93 19.54 18.85
CA VAL A 143 -28.30 19.32 20.16
C VAL A 143 -27.65 17.93 20.15
N LEU A 144 -26.34 17.90 20.40
CA LEU A 144 -25.56 16.66 20.46
C LEU A 144 -25.38 16.21 21.92
N LEU A 145 -25.74 14.96 22.21
CA LEU A 145 -25.50 14.33 23.50
C LEU A 145 -25.07 12.87 23.28
N ASP A 146 -24.02 12.44 23.98
CA ASP A 146 -23.46 11.08 23.88
C ASP A 146 -23.11 10.66 22.43
N GLY A 147 -22.66 11.62 21.61
CA GLY A 147 -22.31 11.39 20.21
C GLY A 147 -23.52 11.16 19.28
N ARG A 148 -24.72 11.58 19.69
CA ARG A 148 -25.97 11.42 18.94
C ARG A 148 -26.76 12.72 18.89
N VAL A 149 -27.59 12.87 17.87
CA VAL A 149 -28.56 13.97 17.77
C VAL A 149 -29.75 13.66 18.68
N ARG A 150 -30.00 14.52 19.67
CA ARG A 150 -31.12 14.37 20.61
C ARG A 150 -32.30 15.26 20.30
N LYS A 151 -32.04 16.44 19.75
CA LYS A 151 -33.08 17.43 19.46
C LYS A 151 -32.70 18.23 18.24
N ILE A 152 -33.68 18.53 17.40
CA ILE A 152 -33.53 19.38 16.22
C ILE A 152 -34.59 20.48 16.28
N SER A 153 -34.20 21.74 16.07
CA SER A 153 -35.15 22.85 15.93
C SER A 153 -34.51 24.03 15.22
N ILE A 154 -35.34 24.96 14.77
CA ILE A 154 -34.91 26.28 14.27
C ILE A 154 -34.62 27.27 15.41
N ASN A 155 -35.15 27.01 16.60
CA ASN A 155 -34.94 27.85 17.78
C ASN A 155 -33.54 27.63 18.37
N ASP A 156 -33.02 28.64 19.06
CA ASP A 156 -31.69 28.57 19.68
C ASP A 156 -31.67 27.60 20.87
N PHE A 157 -30.55 26.88 21.00
CA PHE A 157 -30.25 25.99 22.13
C PHE A 157 -28.87 26.30 22.69
N ASP A 158 -28.68 26.03 23.99
CA ASP A 158 -27.34 25.91 24.56
C ASP A 158 -26.62 24.71 23.94
N ARG A 159 -25.41 24.93 23.43
CA ARG A 159 -24.54 23.90 22.80
C ARG A 159 -25.12 23.28 21.51
N ALA A 160 -25.69 24.12 20.66
CA ALA A 160 -26.15 23.72 19.34
C ALA A 160 -25.02 23.59 18.30
N ILE A 161 -25.26 22.81 17.26
CA ILE A 161 -24.47 22.79 16.02
C ILE A 161 -25.38 23.03 14.81
N ALA A 162 -24.86 23.67 13.76
CA ALA A 162 -25.59 23.86 12.52
C ALA A 162 -25.90 22.50 11.86
N LEU A 163 -27.17 22.25 11.56
CA LEU A 163 -27.64 21.03 10.91
C LEU A 163 -28.03 21.34 9.47
N GLN A 164 -27.69 20.42 8.56
CA GLN A 164 -28.13 20.48 7.17
C GLN A 164 -29.08 19.31 6.91
N PRO A 165 -30.23 19.52 6.24
CA PRO A 165 -31.27 18.51 6.09
C PRO A 165 -30.90 17.48 5.00
N LEU A 166 -29.82 16.76 5.24
CA LEU A 166 -29.36 15.59 4.51
C LEU A 166 -29.14 14.45 5.51
N TYR A 167 -30.02 13.47 5.44
CA TYR A 167 -30.07 12.35 6.36
C TYR A 167 -29.86 11.03 5.61
N LYS A 168 -29.28 10.05 6.30
CA LYS A 168 -29.48 8.62 5.96
C LYS A 168 -30.16 7.96 7.14
N LEU A 169 -31.30 7.33 6.90
CA LEU A 169 -32.12 6.69 7.91
C LEU A 169 -32.24 5.22 7.58
N ALA A 170 -31.85 4.36 8.53
CA ALA A 170 -32.09 2.94 8.41
C ALA A 170 -33.59 2.66 8.38
N LYS A 171 -34.03 1.61 7.67
CA LYS A 171 -35.44 1.20 7.53
C LYS A 171 -36.20 1.17 8.86
N LYS A 172 -35.56 0.69 9.93
CA LYS A 172 -36.17 0.65 11.27
C LYS A 172 -36.42 2.05 11.87
N ASP A 173 -35.53 2.99 11.58
CA ASP A 173 -35.49 4.32 12.17
C ASP A 173 -36.48 5.23 11.44
N ILE A 174 -36.50 5.20 10.10
CA ILE A 174 -37.51 5.93 9.31
C ILE A 174 -38.93 5.44 9.64
N LYS A 175 -39.15 4.14 9.85
CA LYS A 175 -40.47 3.62 10.25
C LYS A 175 -40.92 4.15 11.61
N THR A 176 -39.99 4.29 12.56
CA THR A 176 -40.31 4.87 13.88
C THR A 176 -40.65 6.34 13.76
N TRP A 177 -39.90 7.10 12.97
CA TRP A 177 -40.17 8.51 12.72
C TRP A 177 -41.51 8.71 12.00
N ILE A 178 -41.80 7.91 10.97
CA ILE A 178 -43.04 7.99 10.20
C ILE A 178 -44.28 7.72 11.08
N LYS A 179 -44.22 6.78 12.02
CA LYS A 179 -45.32 6.56 12.98
C LYS A 179 -45.63 7.79 13.82
N GLU A 180 -44.62 8.59 14.16
CA GLU A 180 -44.84 9.83 14.90
C GLU A 180 -45.36 10.94 13.98
N ILE A 181 -44.87 11.02 12.74
CA ILE A 181 -45.40 11.91 11.70
C ILE A 181 -46.89 11.62 11.42
N GLU A 182 -47.30 10.35 11.38
CA GLU A 182 -48.70 9.95 11.21
C GLU A 182 -49.58 10.52 12.33
N LYS A 183 -49.18 10.37 13.59
CA LYS A 183 -49.93 10.93 14.73
C LYS A 183 -50.08 12.45 14.64
N PHE A 184 -49.01 13.16 14.26
CA PHE A 184 -49.05 14.63 14.08
C PHE A 184 -50.04 15.01 12.98
N CYS A 185 -49.94 14.36 11.81
CA CYS A 185 -50.80 14.67 10.67
C CYS A 185 -52.27 14.32 10.93
N GLU A 186 -52.55 13.17 11.55
CA GLU A 186 -53.91 12.73 11.93
C GLU A 186 -54.53 13.61 13.01
N ALA A 187 -53.71 14.21 13.89
CA ALA A 187 -54.14 15.22 14.85
C ALA A 187 -54.32 16.62 14.23
N GLY A 188 -54.05 16.79 12.93
CA GLY A 188 -54.17 18.06 12.21
C GLY A 188 -52.94 18.97 12.29
N ASN A 189 -51.87 18.54 12.96
CA ASN A 189 -50.60 19.29 13.07
C ASN A 189 -49.77 19.12 11.78
N THR A 190 -50.19 19.80 10.71
CA THR A 190 -49.61 19.65 9.36
C THR A 190 -48.75 20.84 8.92
N SER A 191 -48.65 21.89 9.74
CA SER A 191 -47.85 23.11 9.48
C SER A 191 -46.50 23.15 10.21
N CYS A 192 -46.21 22.15 11.05
CA CYS A 192 -44.95 22.01 11.79
C CYS A 192 -43.86 21.31 10.95
N TYR A 193 -42.64 21.24 11.48
CA TYR A 193 -41.54 20.54 10.80
C TYR A 193 -41.59 19.04 11.12
N ALA A 194 -41.05 18.19 10.24
CA ALA A 194 -40.97 16.75 10.52
C ALA A 194 -40.08 16.46 11.74
N GLU A 195 -39.10 17.33 12.00
CA GLU A 195 -38.19 17.35 13.12
C GLU A 195 -38.93 17.54 14.46
N ASP A 196 -40.10 18.20 14.47
CA ASP A 196 -40.93 18.28 15.67
C ASP A 196 -41.45 16.88 16.06
N ALA A 197 -41.85 16.06 15.08
CA ALA A 197 -42.19 14.65 15.32
C ALA A 197 -40.96 13.78 15.64
N PHE A 198 -39.78 14.09 15.08
CA PHE A 198 -38.54 13.42 15.47
C PHE A 198 -38.23 13.62 16.96
N ASN A 199 -38.40 14.85 17.47
CA ASN A 199 -38.10 15.18 18.86
C ASN A 199 -38.94 14.38 19.86
N GLU A 200 -40.14 13.93 19.50
CA GLU A 200 -41.00 13.07 20.34
C GLU A 200 -40.55 11.59 20.36
N CYS A 201 -39.75 11.17 19.37
CA CYS A 201 -39.27 9.79 19.24
C CYS A 201 -37.74 9.66 19.22
N SER A 202 -37.00 10.74 19.53
CA SER A 202 -35.53 10.81 19.45
C SER A 202 -34.82 9.80 20.35
N ASP A 203 -35.44 9.36 21.44
CA ASP A 203 -34.88 8.33 22.32
C ASP A 203 -34.91 6.91 21.72
N GLN A 204 -35.77 6.70 20.72
CA GLN A 204 -35.94 5.43 20.02
C GLN A 204 -35.11 5.35 18.73
N ILE A 205 -34.60 6.50 18.26
CA ILE A 205 -33.89 6.62 16.99
C ILE A 205 -32.46 7.07 17.24
N ASN A 206 -31.50 6.30 16.73
CA ASN A 206 -30.09 6.62 16.88
C ASN A 206 -29.53 7.34 15.64
N ILE A 207 -29.68 8.66 15.57
CA ILE A 207 -29.07 9.49 14.51
C ILE A 207 -27.72 10.01 14.97
N LYS A 208 -26.66 9.67 14.22
CA LYS A 208 -25.30 10.18 14.43
C LYS A 208 -25.04 11.47 13.63
N PRO A 209 -24.31 12.44 14.18
CA PRO A 209 -23.84 13.58 13.42
C PRO A 209 -22.69 13.19 12.47
N ILE A 210 -22.76 13.61 11.21
CA ILE A 210 -21.63 13.62 10.27
C ILE A 210 -21.19 15.06 10.08
N ASP A 211 -20.05 15.40 10.67
CA ASP A 211 -19.45 16.72 10.51
C ASP A 211 -18.75 16.82 9.15
N ILE A 212 -19.22 17.77 8.33
CA ILE A 212 -18.69 18.03 6.99
C ILE A 212 -17.51 18.99 7.00
N LYS A 213 -17.28 19.69 8.11
CA LYS A 213 -16.23 20.70 8.24
C LYS A 213 -16.29 21.68 7.05
N ARG A 214 -15.21 21.81 6.29
CA ARG A 214 -15.11 22.70 5.12
C ARG A 214 -15.88 22.26 3.86
N PHE A 215 -16.40 21.04 3.81
CA PHE A 215 -17.16 20.59 2.63
C PHE A 215 -18.53 21.25 2.60
N ILE A 216 -19.04 21.52 1.40
CA ILE A 216 -20.32 22.21 1.25
C ILE A 216 -21.48 21.23 1.44
N CYS A 217 -22.44 21.66 2.24
CA CYS A 217 -23.82 21.19 2.27
C CYS A 217 -24.66 22.37 2.76
N LYS A 218 -25.41 23.03 1.87
CA LYS A 218 -26.17 24.23 2.22
C LYS A 218 -27.39 24.41 1.33
N GLU A 219 -28.48 24.91 1.89
CA GLU A 219 -29.67 25.31 1.13
C GLU A 219 -29.42 26.60 0.34
N VAL A 220 -29.99 26.68 -0.87
CA VAL A 220 -29.97 27.88 -1.71
C VAL A 220 -31.23 28.69 -1.44
N ASP A 221 -31.14 29.63 -0.52
CA ASP A 221 -32.31 30.32 0.01
C ASP A 221 -32.48 31.75 -0.54
N ASN A 222 -31.39 32.37 -0.98
CA ASN A 222 -31.34 33.68 -1.60
C ASN A 222 -30.25 33.78 -2.69
N ALA A 223 -30.16 34.95 -3.35
CA ALA A 223 -29.20 35.17 -4.44
C ALA A 223 -27.73 35.18 -3.99
N GLU A 224 -27.44 35.56 -2.74
CA GLU A 224 -26.09 35.55 -2.17
C GLU A 224 -25.63 34.09 -1.95
N ASP A 225 -26.51 33.23 -1.44
CA ASP A 225 -26.25 31.79 -1.29
C ASP A 225 -25.94 31.15 -2.65
N LEU A 226 -26.74 31.48 -3.67
CA LEU A 226 -26.53 30.99 -5.03
C LEU A 226 -25.17 31.43 -5.58
N ALA A 227 -24.80 32.70 -5.41
CA ALA A 227 -23.51 33.20 -5.86
C ALA A 227 -22.34 32.50 -5.15
N ALA A 228 -22.40 32.36 -3.83
CA ALA A 228 -21.36 31.68 -3.04
C ALA A 228 -21.20 30.20 -3.43
N ILE A 229 -22.32 29.49 -3.67
CA ILE A 229 -22.29 28.11 -4.13
C ILE A 229 -21.69 28.02 -5.53
N LYS A 230 -22.06 28.90 -6.46
CA LYS A 230 -21.50 28.92 -7.82
C LYS A 230 -19.99 29.12 -7.82
N ASP A 231 -19.51 30.11 -7.07
CA ASP A 231 -18.07 30.39 -6.95
C ASP A 231 -17.32 29.17 -6.39
N THR A 232 -17.89 28.52 -5.37
CA THR A 232 -17.24 27.36 -4.78
C THR A 232 -17.24 26.17 -5.74
N LEU A 233 -18.36 25.89 -6.43
CA LEU A 233 -18.44 24.83 -7.45
C LEU A 233 -17.43 25.02 -8.59
N LEU A 234 -17.17 26.27 -9.00
CA LEU A 234 -16.14 26.61 -9.99
C LEU A 234 -14.72 26.33 -9.47
N SER A 235 -14.49 26.44 -8.17
CA SER A 235 -13.19 26.19 -7.54
C SER A 235 -12.90 24.71 -7.27
N LEU A 236 -13.93 23.85 -7.11
CA LEU A 236 -13.77 22.43 -6.77
C LEU A 236 -12.78 21.68 -7.68
N PRO A 237 -12.85 21.81 -9.03
CA PRO A 237 -11.94 21.10 -9.93
C PRO A 237 -10.48 21.56 -9.82
N CYS A 238 -10.21 22.68 -9.14
CA CYS A 238 -8.86 23.21 -8.94
C CYS A 238 -8.21 22.72 -7.64
N ARG A 239 -8.96 22.09 -6.74
CA ARG A 239 -8.43 21.60 -5.46
C ARG A 239 -7.33 20.57 -5.68
N ASN A 240 -6.30 20.60 -4.85
CA ASN A 240 -5.23 19.59 -4.94
C ASN A 240 -5.57 18.36 -4.10
N VAL A 241 -5.66 17.20 -4.74
CA VAL A 241 -5.94 15.91 -4.12
C VAL A 241 -4.70 15.03 -4.22
N TYR A 242 -4.32 14.36 -3.13
CA TYR A 242 -3.20 13.43 -3.10
C TYR A 242 -3.66 12.02 -2.72
N MET A 243 -3.14 11.04 -3.44
CA MET A 243 -3.32 9.61 -3.17
C MET A 243 -1.98 8.91 -3.27
N CYS A 244 -1.86 7.72 -2.69
CA CYS A 244 -0.63 6.95 -2.82
C CYS A 244 -0.93 5.46 -3.01
N PHE A 245 -0.13 4.82 -3.87
CA PHE A 245 -0.29 3.42 -4.26
C PHE A 245 1.04 2.65 -4.19
N SER A 246 0.95 1.39 -3.72
CA SER A 246 2.05 0.43 -3.62
C SER A 246 1.81 -0.86 -4.42
N THR A 247 0.85 -0.84 -5.36
CA THR A 247 0.43 -2.03 -6.11
C THR A 247 1.11 -2.12 -7.47
N ASP A 248 1.48 -3.35 -7.85
CA ASP A 248 1.91 -3.70 -9.21
C ASP A 248 0.71 -4.00 -10.13
N ILE A 249 -0.44 -4.38 -9.55
CA ILE A 249 -1.64 -4.79 -10.28
C ILE A 249 -2.79 -3.83 -9.94
N VAL A 250 -3.29 -3.12 -10.95
CA VAL A 250 -4.46 -2.25 -10.82
C VAL A 250 -5.72 -3.03 -11.19
N HIS A 251 -6.72 -2.96 -10.31
CA HIS A 251 -8.03 -3.60 -10.52
C HIS A 251 -9.16 -2.61 -10.23
N SER A 252 -10.40 -3.01 -10.50
CA SER A 252 -11.57 -2.12 -10.38
C SER A 252 -11.77 -1.49 -9.00
N GLY A 253 -11.32 -2.13 -7.92
CA GLY A 253 -11.23 -1.49 -6.59
C GLY A 253 -10.40 -0.19 -6.58
N HIS A 254 -9.15 -0.23 -7.07
CA HIS A 254 -8.29 0.95 -7.16
C HIS A 254 -8.89 2.02 -8.09
N LEU A 255 -9.39 1.62 -9.26
CA LEU A 255 -10.00 2.54 -10.23
C LEU A 255 -11.23 3.25 -9.66
N SER A 256 -12.03 2.56 -8.83
CA SER A 256 -13.18 3.15 -8.15
C SER A 256 -12.77 4.29 -7.21
N ILE A 257 -11.72 4.08 -6.40
CA ILE A 257 -11.22 5.10 -5.47
C ILE A 257 -10.61 6.29 -6.25
N ILE A 258 -9.85 6.04 -7.32
CA ILE A 258 -9.31 7.11 -8.18
C ILE A 258 -10.45 7.94 -8.80
N LYS A 259 -11.50 7.29 -9.31
CA LYS A 259 -12.68 7.97 -9.86
C LYS A 259 -13.37 8.84 -8.80
N ARG A 260 -13.45 8.37 -7.55
CA ARG A 260 -14.00 9.15 -6.43
C ARG A 260 -13.10 10.33 -6.06
N ALA A 261 -11.78 10.13 -6.01
CA ALA A 261 -10.82 11.20 -5.75
C ALA A 261 -10.86 12.31 -6.80
N LYS A 262 -11.07 11.96 -8.08
CA LYS A 262 -11.21 12.94 -9.16
C LYS A 262 -12.40 13.90 -8.98
N ARG A 263 -13.43 13.49 -8.26
CA ARG A 263 -14.58 14.36 -7.94
C ARG A 263 -14.22 15.46 -6.94
N LEU A 264 -13.08 15.32 -6.25
CA LEU A 264 -12.64 16.23 -5.21
C LEU A 264 -11.64 17.28 -5.72
N GLY A 265 -11.10 17.11 -6.93
CA GLY A 265 -10.14 18.04 -7.54
C GLY A 265 -9.14 17.36 -8.47
N LYS A 266 -7.97 17.99 -8.63
CA LYS A 266 -6.83 17.46 -9.40
C LYS A 266 -6.08 16.40 -8.60
N VAL A 267 -6.01 15.19 -9.14
CA VAL A 267 -5.44 14.02 -8.45
C VAL A 267 -3.95 13.90 -8.77
N THR A 268 -3.13 14.06 -7.74
CA THR A 268 -1.73 13.65 -7.74
C THR A 268 -1.62 12.27 -7.10
N ILE A 269 -1.05 11.29 -7.80
CA ILE A 269 -0.73 9.97 -7.25
C ILE A 269 0.76 9.89 -6.92
N GLY A 270 1.08 9.57 -5.66
CA GLY A 270 2.38 9.07 -5.24
C GLY A 270 2.50 7.57 -5.50
N VAL A 271 3.44 7.17 -6.35
CA VAL A 271 3.76 5.75 -6.55
C VAL A 271 5.00 5.43 -5.73
N LEU A 272 4.92 4.41 -4.86
CA LEU A 272 6.07 4.03 -4.04
C LEU A 272 7.25 3.60 -4.91
N SER A 273 8.47 4.02 -4.57
CA SER A 273 9.70 3.53 -5.20
C SER A 273 9.88 2.02 -4.98
N ASP A 274 10.72 1.38 -5.78
CA ASP A 274 11.00 -0.07 -5.64
C ASP A 274 11.61 -0.39 -4.27
N GLU A 275 12.46 0.52 -3.76
CA GLU A 275 13.04 0.45 -2.42
C GLU A 275 11.96 0.52 -1.32
N ALA A 276 11.03 1.48 -1.43
CA ALA A 276 9.97 1.68 -0.45
C ALA A 276 9.03 0.47 -0.36
N ILE A 277 8.63 -0.11 -1.50
CA ILE A 277 7.76 -1.31 -1.50
C ILE A 277 8.52 -2.51 -0.93
N SER A 278 9.79 -2.68 -1.30
CA SER A 278 10.63 -3.79 -0.82
C SER A 278 10.80 -3.78 0.70
N LYS A 279 10.92 -2.60 1.31
CA LYS A 279 11.01 -2.42 2.77
C LYS A 279 9.65 -2.55 3.47
N TYR A 280 8.53 -2.34 2.78
CA TYR A 280 7.20 -2.33 3.39
C TYR A 280 6.42 -3.64 3.21
N LYS A 281 6.28 -4.11 1.97
CA LYS A 281 5.30 -5.14 1.59
C LYS A 281 5.96 -6.37 0.99
N ARG A 282 6.66 -6.19 -0.14
CA ARG A 282 7.28 -7.26 -0.94
C ARG A 282 8.23 -6.66 -1.96
N PHE A 283 9.06 -7.49 -2.58
CA PHE A 283 9.77 -7.07 -3.79
C PHE A 283 8.75 -6.77 -4.91
N PRO A 284 8.85 -5.62 -5.60
CA PRO A 284 7.91 -5.23 -6.65
C PRO A 284 8.04 -6.15 -7.87
N LEU A 285 6.90 -6.44 -8.51
CA LEU A 285 6.89 -7.25 -9.74
C LEU A 285 7.31 -6.41 -10.95
N LEU A 286 6.81 -5.17 -10.98
CA LEU A 286 7.09 -4.21 -12.03
C LEU A 286 8.00 -3.10 -11.47
N PRO A 287 9.01 -2.66 -12.24
CA PRO A 287 9.86 -1.56 -11.81
C PRO A 287 9.05 -0.28 -11.62
N TYR A 288 9.58 0.64 -10.82
CA TYR A 288 8.93 1.93 -10.54
C TYR A 288 8.52 2.68 -11.81
N SER A 289 9.37 2.66 -12.86
CA SER A 289 9.11 3.33 -14.13
C SER A 289 7.82 2.85 -14.80
N GLU A 290 7.62 1.53 -14.90
CA GLU A 290 6.41 0.95 -15.48
C GLU A 290 5.18 1.21 -14.61
N ARG A 291 5.31 1.11 -13.29
CA ARG A 291 4.21 1.43 -12.37
C ARG A 291 3.81 2.90 -12.48
N LYS A 292 4.78 3.81 -12.57
CA LYS A 292 4.54 5.23 -12.79
C LYS A 292 3.77 5.47 -14.09
N GLU A 293 4.25 4.92 -15.21
CA GLU A 293 3.61 5.05 -16.51
C GLU A 293 2.18 4.48 -16.52
N MET A 294 1.97 3.33 -15.85
CA MET A 294 0.65 2.75 -15.67
C MET A 294 -0.31 3.75 -15.00
N PHE A 295 0.09 4.38 -13.89
CA PHE A 295 -0.76 5.36 -13.20
C PHE A 295 -0.93 6.67 -13.98
N GLU A 296 0.07 7.10 -14.77
CA GLU A 296 -0.02 8.31 -15.61
C GLU A 296 -1.09 8.19 -16.70
N ASN A 297 -1.38 6.97 -17.14
CA ASN A 297 -2.36 6.69 -18.18
C ASN A 297 -3.76 6.32 -17.64
N ILE A 298 -3.99 6.36 -16.32
CA ILE A 298 -5.31 6.11 -15.73
C ILE A 298 -6.18 7.37 -15.85
N GLN A 299 -7.38 7.22 -16.42
CA GLN A 299 -8.36 8.29 -16.49
C GLN A 299 -8.70 8.84 -15.10
N GLY A 300 -8.57 10.16 -14.93
CA GLY A 300 -8.83 10.85 -13.67
C GLY A 300 -7.57 11.14 -12.85
N VAL A 301 -6.39 10.71 -13.30
CA VAL A 301 -5.10 11.09 -12.72
C VAL A 301 -4.57 12.32 -13.45
N ASP A 302 -4.21 13.37 -12.71
CA ASP A 302 -3.68 14.62 -13.28
C ASP A 302 -2.15 14.67 -13.22
N ARG A 303 -1.54 14.00 -12.24
CA ARG A 303 -0.09 13.94 -12.05
C ARG A 303 0.33 12.69 -11.31
N VAL A 304 1.49 12.12 -11.66
CA VAL A 304 2.13 11.04 -10.89
C VAL A 304 3.50 11.49 -10.40
N VAL A 305 3.82 11.18 -9.14
CA VAL A 305 5.08 11.53 -8.48
C VAL A 305 5.69 10.31 -7.79
N CYS A 306 7.00 10.32 -7.59
CA CYS A 306 7.65 9.29 -6.76
C CYS A 306 7.29 9.50 -5.28
N GLN A 307 7.17 8.39 -4.56
CA GLN A 307 7.12 8.37 -3.11
C GLN A 307 8.21 7.41 -2.61
N ASP A 308 9.34 7.97 -2.20
CA ASP A 308 10.55 7.19 -1.87
C ASP A 308 10.48 6.50 -0.51
N LYS A 309 9.46 6.81 0.30
CA LYS A 309 9.25 6.27 1.65
C LYS A 309 7.80 5.87 1.86
N LEU A 310 7.59 4.95 2.78
CA LEU A 310 6.24 4.57 3.19
C LEU A 310 5.47 5.74 3.84
N SER A 311 6.17 6.60 4.59
CA SER A 311 5.62 7.86 5.10
C SER A 311 5.27 8.83 3.97
N TYR A 312 4.14 9.50 4.11
CA TYR A 312 3.65 10.48 3.14
C TYR A 312 4.28 11.86 3.37
N LYS A 313 4.99 12.05 4.48
CA LYS A 313 5.42 13.35 5.00
C LYS A 313 6.13 14.22 3.98
N GLU A 314 7.12 13.67 3.27
CA GLU A 314 7.91 14.43 2.29
C GLU A 314 7.04 14.98 1.16
N ASN A 315 6.16 14.16 0.60
CA ASN A 315 5.26 14.57 -0.47
C ASN A 315 4.16 15.51 0.03
N LEU A 316 3.61 15.29 1.22
CA LEU A 316 2.60 16.19 1.79
C LEU A 316 3.17 17.57 2.13
N VAL A 317 4.40 17.65 2.65
CA VAL A 317 5.09 18.92 2.88
C VAL A 317 5.37 19.65 1.56
N LYS A 318 5.78 18.90 0.53
CA LYS A 318 6.15 19.46 -0.78
C LYS A 318 4.94 19.96 -1.58
N TYR A 319 3.88 19.17 -1.64
CA TYR A 319 2.73 19.44 -2.51
C TYR A 319 1.56 20.11 -1.79
N LYS A 320 1.53 20.06 -0.45
CA LYS A 320 0.47 20.63 0.41
C LYS A 320 -0.94 20.39 -0.15
N PRO A 321 -1.33 19.12 -0.39
CA PRO A 321 -2.64 18.84 -0.95
C PRO A 321 -3.73 19.24 0.04
N GLU A 322 -4.79 19.86 -0.46
CA GLU A 322 -5.94 20.19 0.36
C GLU A 322 -6.62 18.91 0.85
N ILE A 323 -6.69 17.88 0.01
CA ILE A 323 -7.33 16.60 0.34
C ILE A 323 -6.33 15.47 0.18
N VAL A 324 -6.24 14.59 1.18
CA VAL A 324 -5.61 13.28 1.01
C VAL A 324 -6.70 12.22 0.92
N VAL A 325 -6.62 11.32 -0.05
CA VAL A 325 -7.56 10.21 -0.22
C VAL A 325 -6.86 8.88 0.01
N HIS A 326 -7.47 7.99 0.79
CA HIS A 326 -7.01 6.62 1.00
C HIS A 326 -8.18 5.63 1.09
N GLY A 327 -7.89 4.33 0.96
CA GLY A 327 -8.81 3.28 1.40
C GLY A 327 -8.93 3.24 2.93
N ASP A 328 -9.98 2.66 3.48
CA ASP A 328 -10.12 2.46 4.93
C ASP A 328 -9.32 1.25 5.48
N ASP A 329 -8.55 0.57 4.62
CA ASP A 329 -7.73 -0.61 4.94
C ASP A 329 -6.55 -0.30 5.88
N TRP A 330 -6.16 0.97 5.99
CA TRP A 330 -5.10 1.44 6.86
C TRP A 330 -5.56 1.95 8.24
N VAL A 331 -6.87 1.91 8.52
CA VAL A 331 -7.44 2.32 9.82
C VAL A 331 -6.97 1.38 10.95
N GLN A 332 -6.62 0.15 10.61
CA GLN A 332 -6.12 -0.88 11.53
C GLN A 332 -4.78 -1.44 11.02
N GLY A 333 -4.02 -2.08 11.92
CA GLY A 333 -2.75 -2.74 11.57
C GLY A 333 -1.57 -1.77 11.48
N ILE A 334 -0.50 -2.22 10.81
CA ILE A 334 0.81 -1.54 10.81
C ILE A 334 0.73 -0.11 10.23
N GLN A 335 -0.17 0.12 9.27
CA GLN A 335 -0.32 1.44 8.64
C GLN A 335 -1.07 2.47 9.50
N GLN A 336 -1.64 2.08 10.64
CA GLN A 336 -2.35 3.00 11.53
C GLN A 336 -1.47 4.18 11.97
N ASN A 337 -0.18 3.93 12.19
CA ASN A 337 0.78 4.99 12.55
C ASN A 337 0.98 6.02 11.42
N ILE A 338 0.99 5.54 10.17
CA ILE A 338 1.10 6.41 8.99
C ILE A 338 -0.17 7.24 8.83
N ARG A 339 -1.34 6.62 9.04
CA ARG A 339 -2.62 7.33 9.03
C ARG A 339 -2.64 8.48 10.03
N THR A 340 -2.18 8.24 11.27
CA THR A 340 -2.07 9.29 12.30
C THR A 340 -1.10 10.40 11.87
N GLU A 341 0.09 10.05 11.35
CA GLU A 341 1.05 11.04 10.83
C GLU A 341 0.45 11.90 9.72
N VAL A 342 -0.30 11.29 8.80
CA VAL A 342 -1.00 12.03 7.72
C VAL A 342 -2.02 12.99 8.30
N ILE A 343 -2.87 12.55 9.22
CA ILE A 343 -3.90 13.40 9.85
C ILE A 343 -3.25 14.58 10.57
N ASP A 344 -2.24 14.33 11.39
CA ASP A 344 -1.55 15.36 12.17
C ASP A 344 -0.87 16.38 11.23
N LEU A 345 -0.23 15.89 10.16
CA LEU A 345 0.49 16.75 9.21
C LEU A 345 -0.47 17.63 8.39
N ILE A 346 -1.54 17.06 7.83
CA ILE A 346 -2.44 17.83 6.97
C ILE A 346 -3.24 18.87 7.77
N GLN A 347 -3.54 18.60 9.05
CA GLN A 347 -4.18 19.57 9.92
C GLN A 347 -3.37 20.86 10.09
N THR A 348 -2.03 20.79 10.03
CA THR A 348 -1.15 21.98 10.19
C THR A 348 -1.38 23.07 9.13
N TYR A 349 -1.95 22.72 7.99
CA TYR A 349 -2.27 23.66 6.90
C TYR A 349 -3.74 23.59 6.46
N GLY A 350 -4.61 22.99 7.27
CA GLY A 350 -6.06 22.94 7.02
C GLY A 350 -6.50 21.92 5.97
N GLY A 351 -5.69 20.89 5.72
CA GLY A 351 -6.04 19.75 4.86
C GLY A 351 -6.99 18.76 5.53
N GLU A 352 -7.66 17.93 4.72
CA GLU A 352 -8.61 16.92 5.20
C GLU A 352 -8.31 15.53 4.60
N LEU A 353 -8.47 14.50 5.43
CA LEU A 353 -8.39 13.11 4.99
C LEU A 353 -9.79 12.61 4.60
N VAL A 354 -9.89 12.01 3.42
CA VAL A 354 -11.10 11.37 2.91
C VAL A 354 -10.81 9.89 2.69
N GLU A 355 -11.60 9.03 3.35
CA GLU A 355 -11.40 7.58 3.32
C GLU A 355 -12.59 6.91 2.62
N TYR A 356 -12.30 5.94 1.76
CA TYR A 356 -13.32 5.16 1.07
C TYR A 356 -13.19 3.67 1.41
N PRO A 357 -14.31 2.92 1.44
CA PRO A 357 -14.27 1.48 1.67
C PRO A 357 -13.33 0.77 0.69
N TYR A 358 -12.33 0.08 1.22
CA TYR A 358 -11.38 -0.68 0.43
C TYR A 358 -12.02 -1.99 -0.07
N SER A 359 -11.71 -2.37 -1.31
CA SER A 359 -12.34 -3.54 -1.91
C SER A 359 -11.57 -4.82 -1.59
N ASP A 360 -12.13 -5.68 -0.74
CA ASP A 360 -11.55 -6.98 -0.36
C ASP A 360 -12.34 -8.15 -0.97
N LYS A 361 -12.43 -8.19 -2.30
CA LYS A 361 -13.06 -9.31 -3.00
C LYS A 361 -12.10 -10.52 -3.05
N PRO A 362 -12.59 -11.78 -2.94
CA PRO A 362 -11.74 -12.97 -2.98
C PRO A 362 -10.81 -13.04 -4.20
N GLN A 363 -11.30 -12.60 -5.35
CA GLN A 363 -10.52 -12.52 -6.60
C GLN A 363 -9.28 -11.61 -6.50
N TYR A 364 -9.33 -10.52 -5.72
CA TYR A 364 -8.18 -9.62 -5.57
C TYR A 364 -7.10 -10.23 -4.66
N ARG A 365 -7.51 -10.97 -3.61
CA ARG A 365 -6.58 -11.75 -2.79
C ARG A 365 -5.88 -12.83 -3.60
N GLU A 366 -6.60 -13.49 -4.50
CA GLU A 366 -6.04 -14.46 -5.43
C GLU A 366 -5.02 -13.83 -6.39
N TYR A 367 -5.26 -12.62 -6.90
CA TYR A 367 -4.27 -11.90 -7.72
C TYR A 367 -3.00 -11.59 -6.93
N GLU A 368 -3.11 -11.14 -5.68
CA GLU A 368 -1.93 -10.93 -4.83
C GLU A 368 -1.18 -12.23 -4.53
N LYS A 369 -1.90 -13.34 -4.34
CA LYS A 369 -1.31 -14.67 -4.12
C LYS A 369 -0.50 -15.12 -5.35
N ARG A 370 -1.10 -15.05 -6.54
CA ARG A 370 -0.41 -15.40 -7.80
C ARG A 370 0.79 -14.52 -8.07
N ALA A 371 0.67 -13.22 -7.79
CA ALA A 371 1.77 -12.28 -7.87
C ALA A 371 2.96 -12.69 -6.98
N ARG A 372 2.71 -13.18 -5.76
CA ARG A 372 3.77 -13.71 -4.88
C ARG A 372 4.39 -15.00 -5.41
N GLN A 373 3.57 -15.93 -5.91
CA GLN A 373 4.05 -17.18 -6.50
C GLN A 373 4.94 -16.93 -7.73
N MET A 374 4.62 -15.92 -8.54
CA MET A 374 5.45 -15.52 -9.67
C MET A 374 6.87 -15.13 -9.24
N LEU A 375 7.06 -14.52 -8.06
CA LEU A 375 8.40 -14.14 -7.56
C LEU A 375 9.32 -15.36 -7.32
N GLY A 376 8.75 -16.55 -7.11
CA GLY A 376 9.51 -17.80 -6.93
C GLY A 376 9.89 -18.50 -8.24
N THR A 377 9.37 -18.04 -9.39
CA THR A 377 9.75 -18.61 -10.69
C THR A 377 11.21 -18.33 -11.01
N SER A 378 11.87 -19.25 -11.71
CA SER A 378 13.32 -19.15 -11.99
C SER A 378 13.71 -17.84 -12.70
N ASP A 379 12.88 -17.36 -13.63
CA ASP A 379 13.16 -16.13 -14.36
C ASP A 379 13.03 -14.89 -13.48
N MET A 380 11.96 -14.80 -12.69
CA MET A 380 11.78 -13.70 -11.74
C MET A 380 12.87 -13.71 -10.67
N ARG A 381 13.15 -14.86 -10.06
CA ARG A 381 14.20 -15.00 -9.04
C ARG A 381 15.57 -14.56 -9.56
N ARG A 382 15.95 -15.00 -10.77
CA ARG A 382 17.25 -14.68 -11.38
C ARG A 382 17.43 -13.17 -11.51
N ALA A 383 16.47 -12.48 -12.13
CA ALA A 383 16.52 -11.02 -12.36
C ALA A 383 16.45 -10.17 -11.09
N ARG A 384 15.97 -10.72 -9.96
CA ARG A 384 15.78 -9.95 -8.72
C ARG A 384 17.08 -9.40 -8.14
N LEU A 385 18.23 -10.06 -8.33
CA LEU A 385 19.49 -9.53 -7.81
C LEU A 385 19.89 -8.24 -8.52
N CYS A 386 19.85 -8.22 -9.86
CA CYS A 386 20.14 -7.02 -10.65
C CYS A 386 19.20 -5.87 -10.26
N ARG A 387 17.90 -6.14 -10.20
CA ARG A 387 16.90 -5.14 -9.77
C ARG A 387 17.13 -4.65 -8.33
N ALA A 388 17.59 -5.51 -7.44
CA ALA A 388 17.94 -5.11 -6.07
C ALA A 388 19.17 -4.20 -6.05
N LEU A 389 20.18 -4.46 -6.87
CA LEU A 389 21.38 -3.61 -7.01
C LEU A 389 21.07 -2.25 -7.65
N GLU A 390 20.05 -2.17 -8.50
CA GLU A 390 19.60 -0.90 -9.09
C GLU A 390 18.76 -0.05 -8.12
N SER A 391 18.02 -0.70 -7.21
CA SER A 391 17.05 -0.04 -6.33
C SER A 391 17.53 0.17 -4.89
N LYS A 392 18.63 -0.48 -4.50
CA LYS A 392 19.21 -0.39 -3.16
C LYS A 392 20.68 -0.02 -3.24
N ASN A 393 21.16 0.68 -2.22
CA ASN A 393 22.58 0.98 -2.09
C ASN A 393 23.41 -0.29 -1.88
N SER A 394 22.91 -1.21 -1.05
CA SER A 394 23.55 -2.49 -0.76
C SER A 394 22.53 -3.63 -0.64
N VAL A 395 22.98 -4.84 -0.98
CA VAL A 395 22.27 -6.11 -0.88
C VAL A 395 22.91 -6.93 0.23
N ILE A 396 22.12 -7.29 1.23
CA ILE A 396 22.60 -8.12 2.35
C ILE A 396 22.21 -9.58 2.10
N ALA A 397 23.20 -10.44 1.94
CA ALA A 397 22.99 -11.87 1.75
C ALA A 397 23.33 -12.66 3.03
N MET A 398 22.47 -13.59 3.40
CA MET A 398 22.69 -14.51 4.51
C MET A 398 22.83 -15.94 4.01
N GLU A 399 23.68 -16.72 4.66
CA GLU A 399 23.90 -18.11 4.26
C GLU A 399 22.63 -18.98 4.40
N ALA A 400 22.44 -19.90 3.45
CA ALA A 400 21.43 -20.94 3.49
C ALA A 400 21.99 -22.24 2.90
N HIS A 401 21.83 -23.35 3.63
CA HIS A 401 22.37 -24.66 3.27
C HIS A 401 21.31 -25.78 3.25
N ASN A 402 20.03 -25.42 3.42
CA ASN A 402 18.85 -26.28 3.22
C ASN A 402 17.57 -25.41 3.15
N GLY A 403 16.42 -26.01 2.86
CA GLY A 403 15.14 -25.29 2.78
C GLY A 403 14.74 -24.58 4.09
N LEU A 404 15.08 -25.13 5.26
CA LEU A 404 14.77 -24.53 6.56
C LEU A 404 15.52 -23.21 6.77
N THR A 405 16.83 -23.22 6.54
CA THR A 405 17.66 -22.01 6.62
C THR A 405 17.26 -20.99 5.55
N GLY A 406 16.87 -21.46 4.36
CA GLY A 406 16.23 -20.62 3.34
C GLY A 406 14.99 -19.90 3.87
N LEU A 407 14.06 -20.61 4.52
CA LEU A 407 12.86 -20.01 5.13
C LEU A 407 13.20 -19.00 6.24
N LEU A 408 14.25 -19.24 7.02
CA LEU A 408 14.72 -18.27 8.01
C LEU A 408 15.22 -16.99 7.32
N VAL A 409 16.05 -17.11 6.27
CA VAL A 409 16.50 -15.94 5.50
C VAL A 409 15.31 -15.23 4.85
N GLU A 410 14.35 -15.96 4.28
CA GLU A 410 13.16 -15.41 3.62
C GLU A 410 12.32 -14.54 4.58
N ASN A 411 12.06 -15.05 5.79
CA ASN A 411 11.04 -14.50 6.69
C ASN A 411 11.58 -13.59 7.79
N THR A 412 12.88 -13.62 8.09
CA THR A 412 13.46 -12.78 9.16
C THR A 412 13.36 -11.29 8.83
N LYS A 413 12.71 -10.55 9.73
CA LYS A 413 12.45 -9.11 9.64
C LYS A 413 12.63 -8.48 11.02
N VAL A 414 13.25 -7.31 11.06
CA VAL A 414 13.43 -6.50 12.27
C VAL A 414 12.88 -5.10 12.01
N GLU A 415 12.10 -4.57 12.94
CA GLU A 415 11.62 -3.18 12.86
C GLU A 415 12.72 -2.22 13.36
N GLU A 416 13.10 -1.26 12.52
CA GLU A 416 14.13 -0.27 12.82
C GLU A 416 13.75 1.08 12.18
N ASN A 417 13.76 2.16 12.97
CA ASN A 417 13.50 3.54 12.51
C ASN A 417 12.20 3.74 11.69
N GLY A 418 11.13 2.99 12.01
CA GLY A 418 9.86 3.06 11.28
C GLY A 418 9.87 2.34 9.93
N GLY A 419 10.90 1.55 9.65
CA GLY A 419 11.00 0.65 8.50
C GLY A 419 11.28 -0.80 8.93
N ILE A 420 11.33 -1.70 7.94
CA ILE A 420 11.69 -3.11 8.16
C ILE A 420 13.07 -3.36 7.55
N ARG A 421 13.96 -3.93 8.35
CA ARG A 421 15.25 -4.48 7.92
C ARG A 421 15.12 -6.00 7.74
N GLN A 422 15.62 -6.52 6.63
CA GLN A 422 15.56 -7.94 6.28
C GLN A 422 16.73 -8.30 5.34
N PHE A 423 17.01 -9.60 5.21
CA PHE A 423 17.95 -10.08 4.20
C PHE A 423 17.37 -9.99 2.80
N ASP A 424 18.23 -9.70 1.82
CA ASP A 424 17.86 -9.46 0.43
C ASP A 424 18.11 -10.65 -0.48
N ALA A 425 19.15 -11.44 -0.17
CA ALA A 425 19.58 -12.59 -0.95
C ALA A 425 20.02 -13.74 -0.05
N MET A 426 20.19 -14.92 -0.67
CA MET A 426 20.68 -16.12 -0.01
C MET A 426 22.06 -16.49 -0.55
N TRP A 427 22.99 -16.82 0.34
CA TRP A 427 24.32 -17.30 -0.01
C TRP A 427 24.40 -18.82 0.18
N VAL A 428 24.56 -19.56 -0.92
CA VAL A 428 24.72 -21.01 -0.90
C VAL A 428 26.21 -21.34 -0.87
N SER A 429 26.73 -21.41 0.35
CA SER A 429 28.13 -21.63 0.70
C SER A 429 28.59 -23.06 0.42
N SER A 430 29.77 -23.26 -0.18
CA SER A 430 30.36 -24.60 -0.29
C SER A 430 30.72 -25.18 1.10
N LEU A 431 31.16 -24.32 2.02
CA LEU A 431 31.51 -24.69 3.39
C LEU A 431 30.30 -25.18 4.17
N CYS A 432 29.20 -24.44 4.17
CA CYS A 432 28.01 -24.82 4.91
C CYS A 432 27.36 -26.08 4.31
N ASP A 433 27.35 -26.18 2.98
CA ASP A 433 26.81 -27.33 2.27
C ASP A 433 27.59 -28.63 2.54
N SER A 434 28.93 -28.56 2.55
CA SER A 434 29.78 -29.70 2.91
C SER A 434 29.68 -30.04 4.39
N THR A 435 29.66 -29.04 5.27
CA THR A 435 29.55 -29.22 6.73
C THR A 435 28.22 -29.86 7.12
N SER A 436 27.09 -29.44 6.55
CA SER A 436 25.78 -30.03 6.83
C SER A 436 25.71 -31.51 6.42
N LYS A 437 26.54 -31.92 5.46
CA LYS A 437 26.71 -33.31 5.00
C LYS A 437 27.81 -34.07 5.75
N GLY A 438 28.44 -33.48 6.77
CA GLY A 438 29.53 -34.08 7.54
C GLY A 438 30.81 -34.29 6.74
N LYS A 439 31.04 -33.50 5.69
CA LYS A 439 32.17 -33.60 4.76
C LYS A 439 33.05 -32.34 4.83
N PRO A 440 34.37 -32.46 4.53
CA PRO A 440 35.25 -31.30 4.46
C PRO A 440 35.02 -30.45 3.19
N ASP A 441 35.23 -29.14 3.32
CA ASP A 441 35.14 -28.14 2.23
C ASP A 441 36.40 -28.15 1.35
N ILE A 442 36.55 -29.22 0.58
CA ILE A 442 37.66 -29.47 -0.36
C ILE A 442 37.15 -29.99 -1.71
N GLU A 443 35.96 -29.52 -2.13
CA GLU A 443 35.26 -29.96 -3.36
C GLU A 443 34.89 -31.47 -3.37
N VAL A 444 34.77 -32.10 -2.19
CA VAL A 444 34.33 -33.52 -2.07
C VAL A 444 32.83 -33.68 -2.33
N VAL A 445 32.03 -32.64 -2.10
CA VAL A 445 30.62 -32.62 -2.46
C VAL A 445 30.51 -32.23 -3.92
N ASP A 446 30.04 -33.15 -4.76
CA ASP A 446 29.90 -32.92 -6.19
C ASP A 446 28.78 -31.92 -6.49
N LEU A 447 28.86 -31.31 -7.68
CA LEU A 447 27.89 -30.30 -8.13
C LEU A 447 26.44 -30.81 -8.06
N THR A 448 26.16 -32.07 -8.39
CA THR A 448 24.79 -32.62 -8.36
C THR A 448 24.15 -32.50 -6.99
N SER A 449 24.93 -32.84 -5.95
CA SER A 449 24.46 -32.73 -4.56
C SER A 449 24.24 -31.27 -4.14
N ARG A 450 25.08 -30.35 -4.61
CA ARG A 450 24.91 -28.90 -4.36
C ARG A 450 23.69 -28.34 -5.10
N LEU A 451 23.42 -28.81 -6.33
CA LEU A 451 22.22 -28.44 -7.09
C LEU A 451 20.94 -28.90 -6.39
N GLN A 452 20.95 -30.08 -5.74
CA GLN A 452 19.80 -30.53 -4.95
C GLN A 452 19.49 -29.55 -3.81
N THR A 453 20.52 -29.08 -3.10
CA THR A 453 20.34 -28.07 -2.05
C THR A 453 19.77 -26.75 -2.59
N ILE A 454 20.20 -26.30 -3.78
CA ILE A 454 19.59 -25.15 -4.44
C ILE A 454 18.11 -25.41 -4.73
N ASN A 455 17.75 -26.60 -5.22
CA ASN A 455 16.36 -26.94 -5.51
C ASN A 455 15.49 -26.91 -4.24
N GLU A 456 15.97 -27.51 -3.15
CA GLU A 456 15.27 -27.49 -1.84
C GLU A 456 15.04 -26.06 -1.33
N ILE A 457 16.01 -25.15 -1.53
CA ILE A 457 15.86 -23.73 -1.17
C ILE A 457 14.87 -23.04 -2.11
N CYS A 458 14.98 -23.25 -3.42
CA CYS A 458 14.12 -22.65 -4.44
C CYS A 458 12.63 -23.04 -4.29
N GLU A 459 12.33 -24.22 -3.76
CA GLU A 459 10.95 -24.69 -3.56
C GLU A 459 10.20 -23.87 -2.51
N VAL A 460 10.90 -23.30 -1.52
CA VAL A 460 10.29 -22.69 -0.33
C VAL A 460 10.60 -21.20 -0.16
N THR A 461 11.31 -20.58 -1.11
CA THR A 461 11.79 -19.21 -0.98
C THR A 461 11.61 -18.43 -2.27
N THR A 462 11.67 -17.09 -2.20
CA THR A 462 11.57 -16.23 -3.39
C THR A 462 12.82 -15.38 -3.62
N LYS A 463 13.66 -15.16 -2.61
CA LYS A 463 14.83 -14.28 -2.71
C LYS A 463 15.87 -14.78 -3.73
N PRO A 464 16.66 -13.87 -4.32
CA PRO A 464 17.84 -14.18 -5.11
C PRO A 464 18.77 -15.19 -4.44
N ILE A 465 19.39 -16.05 -5.26
CA ILE A 465 20.41 -16.99 -4.81
C ILE A 465 21.76 -16.59 -5.40
N ILE A 466 22.75 -16.47 -4.51
CA ILE A 466 24.16 -16.30 -4.82
C ILE A 466 24.85 -17.62 -4.47
N PHE A 467 25.45 -18.26 -5.48
CA PHE A 467 26.06 -19.58 -5.36
C PHE A 467 27.59 -19.50 -5.31
N ASP A 468 28.20 -20.18 -4.34
CA ASP A 468 29.65 -20.39 -4.31
C ASP A 468 30.06 -21.37 -5.41
N GLY A 469 30.65 -20.90 -6.49
CA GLY A 469 31.10 -21.71 -7.62
C GLY A 469 32.45 -22.37 -7.43
N ASP A 470 33.06 -22.28 -6.24
CA ASP A 470 34.43 -22.73 -5.98
C ASP A 470 35.40 -22.13 -7.02
N THR A 471 36.28 -22.93 -7.62
CA THR A 471 37.16 -22.48 -8.71
C THR A 471 36.45 -22.39 -10.07
N GLY A 472 35.18 -22.81 -10.16
CA GLY A 472 34.44 -22.98 -11.42
C GLY A 472 34.86 -24.22 -12.24
N GLY A 473 35.83 -25.00 -11.78
CA GLY A 473 36.34 -26.17 -12.49
C GLY A 473 37.03 -25.82 -13.83
N LEU A 474 36.97 -26.76 -14.78
CA LEU A 474 37.48 -26.55 -16.14
C LEU A 474 36.59 -25.56 -16.92
N PRO A 475 37.14 -24.66 -17.74
CA PRO A 475 36.34 -23.69 -18.53
C PRO A 475 35.21 -24.34 -19.35
N GLU A 476 35.47 -25.52 -19.94
CA GLU A 476 34.49 -26.27 -20.73
C GLU A 476 33.33 -26.74 -19.86
N HIS A 477 33.61 -27.22 -18.65
CA HIS A 477 32.59 -27.65 -17.69
C HIS A 477 31.82 -26.45 -17.13
N PHE A 478 32.52 -25.35 -16.85
CA PHE A 478 31.92 -24.12 -16.33
C PHE A 478 30.80 -23.60 -17.23
N SER A 479 30.95 -23.72 -18.55
CA SER A 479 29.88 -23.34 -19.51
C SER A 479 28.55 -24.09 -19.28
N TYR A 480 28.60 -25.37 -18.90
CA TYR A 480 27.41 -26.16 -18.58
C TYR A 480 26.88 -25.86 -17.18
N THR A 481 27.78 -25.59 -16.23
CA THR A 481 27.43 -25.14 -14.88
C THR A 481 26.64 -23.84 -14.94
N VAL A 482 27.12 -22.83 -15.68
CA VAL A 482 26.42 -21.55 -15.89
C VAL A 482 25.00 -21.78 -16.41
N ARG A 483 24.84 -22.53 -17.50
CA ARG A 483 23.51 -22.82 -18.09
C ARG A 483 22.58 -23.54 -17.13
N THR A 484 23.13 -24.38 -16.25
CA THR A 484 22.34 -25.15 -15.28
C THR A 484 21.88 -24.27 -14.14
N LEU A 485 22.79 -23.51 -13.53
CA LEU A 485 22.48 -22.56 -12.46
C LEU A 485 21.48 -21.50 -12.93
N GLU A 486 21.71 -20.94 -14.13
CA GLU A 486 20.82 -19.96 -14.76
C GLU A 486 19.40 -20.50 -14.96
N ARG A 487 19.26 -21.73 -15.46
CA ARG A 487 17.96 -22.41 -15.64
C ARG A 487 17.25 -22.65 -14.30
N MET A 488 18.00 -22.94 -13.25
CA MET A 488 17.43 -23.16 -11.91
C MET A 488 16.96 -21.87 -11.23
N GLY A 489 17.33 -20.70 -11.78
CA GLY A 489 16.97 -19.40 -11.22
C GLY A 489 17.96 -18.89 -10.17
N VAL A 490 19.19 -19.42 -10.16
CA VAL A 490 20.31 -18.81 -9.44
C VAL A 490 20.59 -17.45 -10.08
N SER A 491 20.79 -16.42 -9.25
CA SER A 491 21.00 -15.06 -9.74
C SER A 491 22.47 -14.77 -10.01
N MET A 492 23.38 -15.31 -9.19
CA MET A 492 24.82 -15.09 -9.35
C MET A 492 25.63 -16.33 -8.98
N VAL A 493 26.71 -16.58 -9.70
CA VAL A 493 27.77 -17.51 -9.29
C VAL A 493 29.04 -16.74 -8.98
N ILE A 494 29.69 -17.06 -7.85
CA ILE A 494 31.00 -16.52 -7.48
C ILE A 494 32.07 -17.58 -7.72
N ILE A 495 33.07 -17.31 -8.57
CA ILE A 495 34.21 -18.22 -8.79
C ILE A 495 35.51 -17.59 -8.30
N GLU A 496 36.42 -18.38 -7.72
CA GLU A 496 37.70 -17.91 -7.18
C GLU A 496 38.91 -18.26 -8.07
N ASP A 497 39.93 -17.40 -8.07
CA ASP A 497 41.11 -17.50 -8.94
C ASP A 497 42.23 -18.43 -8.45
N LYS A 498 41.90 -19.43 -7.62
CA LYS A 498 42.84 -20.43 -7.09
C LYS A 498 43.15 -21.56 -8.08
N LYS A 499 44.30 -22.21 -7.84
CA LYS A 499 44.75 -23.44 -8.51
C LYS A 499 45.24 -24.47 -7.48
N GLY A 500 44.96 -25.74 -7.71
CA GLY A 500 45.30 -26.86 -6.82
C GLY A 500 44.08 -27.43 -6.09
N LEU A 501 44.30 -28.37 -5.16
CA LEU A 501 43.23 -28.88 -4.30
C LEU A 501 42.68 -27.74 -3.42
N LYS A 502 41.39 -27.42 -3.56
CA LYS A 502 40.73 -26.41 -2.73
C LYS A 502 40.92 -26.77 -1.25
N LYS A 503 41.41 -25.82 -0.45
CA LYS A 503 41.23 -25.80 1.01
C LYS A 503 40.66 -24.44 1.39
N ASN A 504 39.75 -24.45 2.35
CA ASN A 504 39.03 -23.26 2.81
C ASN A 504 39.99 -22.15 3.27
N SER A 505 39.72 -20.89 2.86
CA SER A 505 40.57 -19.70 3.08
C SER A 505 40.79 -19.35 4.56
N LEU A 506 40.02 -19.94 5.47
CA LEU A 506 40.15 -19.77 6.92
C LEU A 506 41.20 -20.69 7.56
N PHE A 507 41.62 -21.77 6.88
CA PHE A 507 42.70 -22.64 7.34
C PHE A 507 44.04 -22.10 6.81
N GLY A 508 45.05 -21.97 7.68
CA GLY A 508 46.34 -21.34 7.35
C GLY A 508 47.17 -22.05 6.26
N ASN A 509 48.39 -21.55 6.03
CA ASN A 509 49.28 -21.94 4.91
C ASN A 509 49.93 -23.34 5.06
N GLU A 510 49.24 -24.34 5.64
CA GLU A 510 49.80 -25.69 5.85
C GLU A 510 49.99 -26.49 4.55
N VAL A 511 49.44 -26.02 3.43
CA VAL A 511 49.66 -26.53 2.06
C VAL A 511 49.82 -25.32 1.13
N GLU A 512 50.81 -25.34 0.24
CA GLU A 512 51.08 -24.24 -0.69
C GLU A 512 49.92 -24.09 -1.69
N GLN A 513 49.12 -23.03 -1.53
CA GLN A 513 48.08 -22.64 -2.48
C GLN A 513 48.63 -21.63 -3.48
N THR A 514 48.20 -21.74 -4.74
CA THR A 514 48.61 -20.82 -5.80
C THR A 514 47.38 -20.23 -6.50
N GLN A 515 47.55 -19.10 -7.16
CA GLN A 515 46.56 -18.53 -8.06
C GLN A 515 46.81 -19.01 -9.49
N CYS A 516 45.75 -19.12 -10.26
CA CYS A 516 45.87 -19.22 -11.71
C CYS A 516 46.40 -17.91 -12.31
N SER A 517 46.92 -18.00 -13.52
CA SER A 517 47.31 -16.81 -14.28
C SER A 517 46.07 -15.94 -14.57
N ILE A 518 46.30 -14.63 -14.75
CA ILE A 518 45.23 -13.68 -15.07
C ILE A 518 44.53 -14.11 -16.36
N GLU A 519 45.29 -14.54 -17.36
CA GLU A 519 44.80 -14.97 -18.66
C GLU A 519 43.93 -16.22 -18.57
N GLU A 520 44.36 -17.24 -17.81
CA GLU A 520 43.57 -18.46 -17.56
C GLU A 520 42.21 -18.14 -16.92
N PHE A 521 42.19 -17.23 -15.94
CA PHE A 521 40.94 -16.87 -15.25
C PHE A 521 40.03 -15.99 -16.10
N CYS A 522 40.59 -15.01 -16.81
CA CYS A 522 39.86 -14.19 -17.77
C CYS A 522 39.19 -15.06 -18.84
N MET A 523 39.89 -16.07 -19.36
CA MET A 523 39.32 -17.02 -20.32
C MET A 523 38.15 -17.80 -19.74
N LYS A 524 38.22 -18.20 -18.46
CA LYS A 524 37.11 -18.88 -17.76
C LYS A 524 35.89 -17.98 -17.60
N ILE A 525 36.08 -16.74 -17.15
CA ILE A 525 35.03 -15.73 -17.03
C ILE A 525 34.35 -15.52 -18.40
N ALA A 526 35.13 -15.21 -19.44
CA ALA A 526 34.62 -14.99 -20.78
C ALA A 526 33.87 -16.21 -21.34
N THR A 527 34.34 -17.43 -21.05
CA THR A 527 33.67 -18.68 -21.42
C THR A 527 32.32 -18.82 -20.71
N GLY A 528 32.26 -18.51 -19.42
CA GLY A 528 31.03 -18.48 -18.64
C GLY A 528 30.05 -17.45 -19.17
N LYS A 529 30.49 -16.21 -19.40
CA LYS A 529 29.67 -15.13 -19.95
C LYS A 529 29.08 -15.49 -21.31
N LYS A 530 29.90 -16.07 -22.20
CA LYS A 530 29.43 -16.56 -23.51
C LYS A 530 28.41 -17.70 -23.40
N ALA A 531 28.36 -18.42 -22.28
CA ALA A 531 27.46 -19.55 -22.07
C ALA A 531 26.07 -19.14 -21.57
N GLN A 532 25.92 -17.92 -21.04
CA GLN A 532 24.66 -17.36 -20.54
C GLN A 532 23.60 -17.28 -21.64
N LYS A 533 22.34 -17.39 -21.25
CA LYS A 533 21.19 -17.25 -22.15
C LYS A 533 20.43 -15.94 -21.94
N THR A 534 20.60 -15.32 -20.79
CA THR A 534 19.94 -14.09 -20.36
C THR A 534 20.96 -13.13 -19.77
N ASP A 535 20.63 -11.84 -19.78
CA ASP A 535 21.46 -10.79 -19.18
C ASP A 535 21.29 -10.70 -17.65
N ASP A 536 20.37 -11.48 -17.09
CA ASP A 536 20.02 -11.46 -15.65
C ASP A 536 20.97 -12.30 -14.78
N PHE A 537 21.67 -13.30 -15.36
CA PHE A 537 22.61 -14.13 -14.61
C PHE A 537 23.93 -13.36 -14.41
N MET A 538 24.47 -13.37 -13.20
CA MET A 538 25.74 -12.69 -12.90
C MET A 538 26.88 -13.70 -12.65
N ILE A 539 28.08 -13.37 -13.12
CA ILE A 539 29.33 -14.06 -12.79
C ILE A 539 30.22 -13.09 -12.02
N CYS A 540 30.49 -13.43 -10.76
CA CYS A 540 31.37 -12.67 -9.88
C CYS A 540 32.74 -13.33 -9.79
N ALA A 541 33.80 -12.52 -9.93
CA ALA A 541 35.18 -12.96 -9.80
C ALA A 541 35.69 -12.69 -8.39
N ARG A 542 35.99 -13.75 -7.64
CA ARG A 542 36.60 -13.70 -6.30
C ARG A 542 38.11 -13.74 -6.40
N ILE A 543 38.73 -12.71 -5.84
CA ILE A 543 40.18 -12.49 -5.88
C ILE A 543 40.79 -12.94 -4.56
N GLU A 544 41.74 -13.87 -4.63
CA GLU A 544 42.40 -14.45 -3.46
C GLU A 544 43.80 -13.84 -3.17
N SER A 545 44.17 -12.76 -3.86
CA SER A 545 45.49 -12.12 -3.73
C SER A 545 45.84 -11.69 -2.30
N LEU A 546 44.89 -11.14 -1.54
CA LEU A 546 45.12 -10.75 -0.14
C LEU A 546 45.18 -11.97 0.79
N ILE A 547 44.42 -13.02 0.50
CA ILE A 547 44.47 -14.29 1.23
C ILE A 547 45.84 -14.97 1.07
N LEU A 548 46.41 -14.91 -0.13
CA LEU A 548 47.70 -15.49 -0.48
C LEU A 548 48.88 -14.52 -0.36
N GLU A 549 48.67 -13.35 0.26
CA GLU A 549 49.70 -12.36 0.57
C GLU A 549 50.49 -11.86 -0.66
N LYS A 550 49.83 -11.78 -1.83
CA LYS A 550 50.41 -11.23 -3.09
C LYS A 550 50.43 -9.70 -3.14
N GLY A 551 49.67 -9.03 -2.26
CA GLY A 551 49.63 -7.58 -2.13
C GLY A 551 48.46 -6.90 -2.85
N MET A 552 48.29 -5.60 -2.58
CA MET A 552 47.19 -4.78 -3.08
C MET A 552 47.25 -4.55 -4.59
N GLU A 553 48.45 -4.33 -5.13
CA GLU A 553 48.66 -4.09 -6.56
C GLU A 553 48.23 -5.29 -7.41
N ASP A 554 48.60 -6.52 -7.00
CA ASP A 554 48.14 -7.75 -7.67
C ASP A 554 46.62 -7.91 -7.59
N ALA A 555 46.02 -7.60 -6.44
CA ALA A 555 44.57 -7.66 -6.26
C ALA A 555 43.83 -6.70 -7.22
N LEU A 556 44.29 -5.45 -7.34
CA LEU A 556 43.70 -4.46 -8.23
C LEU A 556 43.90 -4.82 -9.71
N ASN A 557 45.10 -5.24 -10.10
CA ASN A 557 45.39 -5.68 -11.47
C ASN A 557 44.46 -6.83 -11.90
N ARG A 558 44.23 -7.79 -11.01
CA ARG A 558 43.27 -8.89 -11.23
C ARG A 558 41.84 -8.38 -11.31
N ALA A 559 41.43 -7.48 -10.42
CA ALA A 559 40.09 -6.91 -10.44
C ALA A 559 39.73 -6.28 -11.78
N PHE A 560 40.61 -5.41 -12.29
CA PHE A 560 40.39 -4.75 -13.58
C PHE A 560 40.44 -5.73 -14.75
N ALA A 561 41.39 -6.68 -14.75
CA ALA A 561 41.45 -7.69 -15.80
C ALA A 561 40.20 -8.59 -15.82
N PHE A 562 39.69 -8.98 -14.65
CA PHE A 562 38.51 -9.85 -14.54
C PHE A 562 37.22 -9.11 -14.93
N ARG A 563 37.10 -7.83 -14.57
CA ARG A 563 36.06 -6.94 -15.08
C ARG A 563 36.11 -6.85 -16.60
N ASP A 564 37.28 -6.58 -17.17
CA ASP A 564 37.46 -6.42 -18.62
C ASP A 564 37.17 -7.73 -19.39
N ALA A 565 37.38 -8.88 -18.73
CA ALA A 565 36.99 -10.19 -19.25
C ALA A 565 35.47 -10.47 -19.19
N GLY A 566 34.70 -9.58 -18.54
CA GLY A 566 33.25 -9.62 -18.47
C GLY A 566 32.67 -10.04 -17.13
N ALA A 567 33.43 -10.04 -16.02
CA ALA A 567 32.86 -10.28 -14.70
C ALA A 567 31.84 -9.18 -14.34
N ASP A 568 30.64 -9.59 -13.91
CA ASP A 568 29.55 -8.69 -13.55
C ASP A 568 29.75 -8.07 -12.16
N ALA A 569 30.61 -8.68 -11.33
CA ALA A 569 30.95 -8.20 -10.00
C ALA A 569 32.36 -8.68 -9.60
N ILE A 570 32.99 -7.95 -8.69
CA ILE A 570 34.29 -8.31 -8.12
C ILE A 570 34.12 -8.56 -6.61
N MET A 571 34.59 -9.72 -6.16
CA MET A 571 34.69 -10.04 -4.74
C MET A 571 36.14 -9.96 -4.28
N ILE A 572 36.39 -9.16 -3.25
CA ILE A 572 37.67 -9.14 -2.55
C ILE A 572 37.54 -9.82 -1.19
N HIS A 573 38.52 -10.63 -0.82
CA HIS A 573 38.48 -11.39 0.43
C HIS A 573 39.75 -11.19 1.27
N SER A 574 39.57 -11.16 2.58
CA SER A 574 40.65 -11.09 3.57
C SER A 574 40.36 -12.01 4.75
N ARG A 575 41.43 -12.57 5.31
CA ARG A 575 41.40 -13.34 6.56
C ARG A 575 41.84 -12.53 7.78
N LYS A 576 42.26 -11.28 7.61
CA LYS A 576 42.70 -10.41 8.71
C LYS A 576 41.50 -9.95 9.53
N LYS A 577 41.74 -9.66 10.81
CA LYS A 577 40.74 -9.06 11.71
C LYS A 577 40.57 -7.56 11.47
N ASP A 578 41.64 -6.89 11.01
CA ASP A 578 41.63 -5.47 10.68
C ASP A 578 41.06 -5.27 9.25
N PRO A 579 39.98 -4.49 9.07
CA PRO A 579 39.34 -4.28 7.77
C PRO A 579 40.11 -3.34 6.83
N LYS A 580 41.21 -2.71 7.26
CA LYS A 580 41.92 -1.67 6.48
C LYS A 580 42.21 -2.05 5.03
N GLU A 581 42.72 -3.26 4.78
CA GLU A 581 43.07 -3.67 3.42
C GLU A 581 41.82 -3.85 2.52
N ILE A 582 40.68 -4.17 3.12
CA ILE A 582 39.40 -4.25 2.38
C ILE A 582 38.91 -2.85 2.01
N PHE A 583 39.03 -1.88 2.93
CA PHE A 583 38.67 -0.48 2.65
C PHE A 583 39.61 0.16 1.63
N GLU A 584 40.92 -0.08 1.76
CA GLU A 584 41.93 0.39 0.81
C GLU A 584 41.66 -0.14 -0.61
N PHE A 585 41.32 -1.43 -0.73
CA PHE A 585 40.94 -2.01 -2.01
C PHE A 585 39.69 -1.33 -2.59
N ALA A 586 38.63 -1.16 -1.78
CA ALA A 586 37.39 -0.55 -2.23
C ALA A 586 37.59 0.90 -2.71
N GLU A 587 38.30 1.72 -1.93
CA GLU A 587 38.62 3.10 -2.30
C GLU A 587 39.46 3.18 -3.58
N ALA A 588 40.47 2.31 -3.72
CA ALA A 588 41.32 2.27 -4.92
C ALA A 588 40.54 1.83 -6.15
N PHE A 589 39.74 0.77 -6.04
CA PHE A 589 38.89 0.28 -7.14
C PHE A 589 37.87 1.34 -7.55
N ARG A 590 37.20 1.99 -6.59
CA ARG A 590 36.16 3.01 -6.85
C ARG A 590 36.67 4.29 -7.49
N LYS A 591 37.98 4.60 -7.39
CA LYS A 591 38.59 5.73 -8.12
C LYS A 591 38.57 5.51 -9.64
N GLU A 592 38.64 4.26 -10.08
CA GLU A 592 38.66 3.91 -11.51
C GLU A 592 37.31 3.35 -11.98
N ASP A 593 36.55 2.70 -11.10
CA ASP A 593 35.30 2.03 -11.44
C ASP A 593 34.19 2.25 -10.41
N THR A 594 33.20 3.06 -10.79
CA THR A 594 32.02 3.33 -9.97
C THR A 594 30.83 2.44 -10.28
N ALA A 595 30.90 1.61 -11.33
CA ALA A 595 29.76 0.89 -11.87
C ALA A 595 29.76 -0.59 -11.47
N THR A 596 30.90 -1.26 -11.50
CA THR A 596 30.98 -2.70 -11.19
C THR A 596 30.71 -2.96 -9.71
N PRO A 597 29.70 -3.78 -9.36
CA PRO A 597 29.40 -4.18 -8.00
C PRO A 597 30.60 -4.80 -7.28
N LEU A 598 30.86 -4.31 -6.05
CA LEU A 598 31.84 -4.91 -5.14
C LEU A 598 31.15 -5.81 -4.12
N VAL A 599 31.73 -6.99 -3.90
CA VAL A 599 31.24 -8.02 -2.97
C VAL A 599 32.25 -8.24 -1.84
N VAL A 600 31.75 -8.37 -0.62
CA VAL A 600 32.57 -8.58 0.60
C VAL A 600 31.98 -9.61 1.55
N VAL A 601 32.85 -10.32 2.26
CA VAL A 601 32.50 -11.30 3.30
C VAL A 601 33.17 -10.91 4.63
N PRO A 602 32.47 -10.22 5.54
CA PRO A 602 33.04 -9.68 6.79
C PRO A 602 33.14 -10.69 7.94
N THR A 603 33.39 -11.98 7.66
CA THR A 603 33.44 -13.02 8.69
C THR A 603 34.57 -12.81 9.71
N SER A 604 35.76 -12.41 9.24
CA SER A 604 36.96 -12.22 10.07
C SER A 604 37.05 -10.83 10.72
N PHE A 605 36.49 -9.81 10.07
CA PHE A 605 36.46 -8.41 10.50
C PHE A 605 35.02 -7.98 10.84
N ASN A 606 34.37 -8.77 11.68
CA ASN A 606 32.94 -8.69 12.02
C ASN A 606 32.54 -7.50 12.92
N GLU A 607 33.49 -6.63 13.27
CA GLU A 607 33.21 -5.37 13.99
C GLU A 607 32.68 -4.27 13.04
N VAL A 608 32.86 -4.45 11.72
CA VAL A 608 32.42 -3.50 10.70
C VAL A 608 30.95 -3.73 10.37
N THR A 609 30.14 -2.67 10.40
CA THR A 609 28.73 -2.75 10.00
C THR A 609 28.58 -2.75 8.48
N ASP A 610 27.46 -3.27 8.00
CA ASP A 610 27.09 -3.20 6.60
C ASP A 610 26.93 -1.76 6.10
N GLU A 611 26.46 -0.81 6.92
CA GLU A 611 26.43 0.61 6.52
C GLU A 611 27.83 1.19 6.30
N GLN A 612 28.83 0.77 7.10
CA GLN A 612 30.21 1.19 6.91
C GLN A 612 30.80 0.61 5.62
N LEU A 613 30.47 -0.64 5.29
CA LEU A 613 30.88 -1.30 4.04
C LEU A 613 30.21 -0.64 2.82
N GLU A 614 28.93 -0.31 2.93
CA GLU A 614 28.20 0.45 1.91
C GLU A 614 28.85 1.82 1.67
N ALA A 615 29.20 2.55 2.74
CA ALA A 615 29.79 3.88 2.65
C ALA A 615 31.14 3.91 1.90
N VAL A 616 31.93 2.83 1.95
CA VAL A 616 33.18 2.70 1.19
C VAL A 616 32.99 2.12 -0.22
N GLY A 617 31.75 1.79 -0.59
CA GLY A 617 31.37 1.43 -1.96
C GLY A 617 31.10 -0.05 -2.22
N PHE A 618 30.92 -0.89 -1.19
CA PHE A 618 30.45 -2.26 -1.36
C PHE A 618 28.96 -2.34 -1.66
N ASN A 619 28.57 -3.20 -2.59
CA ASN A 619 27.19 -3.36 -3.05
C ASN A 619 26.56 -4.68 -2.57
N ILE A 620 27.35 -5.72 -2.33
CA ILE A 620 26.88 -7.02 -1.84
C ILE A 620 27.68 -7.43 -0.61
N ILE A 621 26.98 -7.67 0.50
CA ILE A 621 27.59 -8.02 1.78
C ILE A 621 27.08 -9.41 2.18
N ILE A 622 28.00 -10.36 2.31
CA ILE A 622 27.67 -11.78 2.50
C ILE A 622 28.04 -12.25 3.91
N TYR A 623 27.04 -12.60 4.70
CA TYR A 623 27.18 -13.26 5.99
C TYR A 623 27.32 -14.78 5.81
N ALA A 624 28.54 -15.25 5.56
CA ALA A 624 28.79 -16.50 4.83
C ALA A 624 28.56 -17.85 5.56
N ASN A 625 28.58 -17.91 6.90
CA ASN A 625 28.54 -19.20 7.63
C ASN A 625 27.94 -19.13 9.05
N HIS A 626 27.14 -18.11 9.32
CA HIS A 626 26.71 -17.80 10.68
C HIS A 626 25.62 -18.76 11.20
N PHE A 627 24.72 -19.28 10.35
CA PHE A 627 23.74 -20.28 10.80
C PHE A 627 24.41 -21.60 11.14
N THR A 628 25.28 -22.14 10.28
CA THR A 628 26.07 -23.35 10.60
C THR A 628 26.89 -23.18 11.89
N ARG A 629 27.47 -21.99 12.14
CA ARG A 629 28.20 -21.72 13.38
C ARG A 629 27.30 -21.60 14.61
N ALA A 630 26.04 -21.23 14.44
CA ALA A 630 25.06 -21.11 15.52
C ALA A 630 24.37 -22.43 15.84
N GLU A 631 24.06 -23.24 14.82
CA GLU A 631 23.30 -24.48 14.98
C GLU A 631 24.08 -25.54 15.76
N VAL A 632 25.38 -25.69 15.48
CA VAL A 632 26.20 -26.75 16.06
C VAL A 632 26.31 -26.60 17.60
N PRO A 633 26.67 -25.43 18.15
CA PRO A 633 26.67 -25.24 19.61
C PRO A 633 25.29 -25.42 20.24
N ALA A 634 24.21 -25.01 19.58
CA ALA A 634 22.85 -25.16 20.09
C ALA A 634 22.43 -26.63 20.17
N MET A 635 22.64 -27.39 19.09
CA MET A 635 22.38 -28.83 19.04
C MET A 635 23.23 -29.59 20.07
N GLN A 636 24.52 -29.25 20.18
CA GLN A 636 25.41 -29.84 21.17
C GLN A 636 24.94 -29.54 22.60
N LYS A 637 24.50 -28.30 22.88
CA LYS A 637 23.98 -27.91 24.19
C LYS A 637 22.75 -28.72 24.58
N VAL A 638 21.81 -28.95 23.65
CA VAL A 638 20.64 -29.81 23.87
C VAL A 638 21.08 -31.25 24.16
N ALA A 639 21.95 -31.82 23.33
CA ALA A 639 22.46 -33.18 23.52
C ALA A 639 23.14 -33.36 24.88
N GLU A 640 24.03 -32.44 25.26
CA GLU A 640 24.69 -32.46 26.57
C GLU A 640 23.71 -32.33 27.73
N THR A 641 22.67 -31.49 27.58
CA THR A 641 21.66 -31.28 28.63
C THR A 641 20.84 -32.54 28.85
N ILE A 642 20.46 -33.24 27.77
CA ILE A 642 19.76 -34.53 27.85
C ILE A 642 20.65 -35.58 28.52
N LEU A 643 21.92 -35.68 28.11
CA LEU A 643 22.86 -36.65 28.69
C LEU A 643 23.11 -36.40 30.19
N LYS A 644 23.21 -35.13 30.61
CA LYS A 644 23.43 -34.74 32.02
C LYS A 644 22.22 -35.02 32.91
N ASN A 645 21.00 -34.85 32.38
CA ASN A 645 19.76 -34.94 33.17
C ASN A 645 18.99 -36.25 32.96
N HIS A 646 19.39 -37.09 31.99
CA HIS A 646 18.72 -38.32 31.58
C HIS A 646 17.24 -38.13 31.16
N ARG A 647 16.88 -36.90 30.74
CA ARG A 647 15.54 -36.51 30.25
C ARG A 647 15.64 -35.18 29.48
N SER A 648 14.57 -34.79 28.79
CA SER A 648 14.53 -33.58 27.95
C SER A 648 13.89 -32.35 28.58
N LYS A 649 13.36 -32.42 29.83
CA LYS A 649 12.60 -31.33 30.46
C LYS A 649 13.38 -30.01 30.47
N GLU A 650 14.66 -30.06 30.81
CA GLU A 650 15.54 -28.89 30.90
C GLU A 650 15.88 -28.30 29.52
N CYS A 651 15.56 -29.01 28.43
CA CYS A 651 15.73 -28.53 27.06
C CYS A 651 14.51 -27.78 26.53
N ASP A 652 13.35 -27.83 27.20
CA ASP A 652 12.14 -27.13 26.72
C ASP A 652 12.39 -25.63 26.57
N ASP A 653 13.23 -25.03 27.44
CA ASP A 653 13.63 -23.62 27.36
C ASP A 653 14.63 -23.30 26.22
N LEU A 654 15.27 -24.33 25.65
CA LEU A 654 16.24 -24.22 24.55
C LEU A 654 15.62 -24.51 23.17
N CYS A 655 14.43 -25.11 23.16
CA CYS A 655 13.79 -25.61 21.96
C CYS A 655 12.62 -24.70 21.55
N MET A 656 12.43 -24.53 20.25
CA MET A 656 11.20 -23.92 19.73
C MET A 656 9.99 -24.81 20.09
N PRO A 657 8.84 -24.22 20.49
CA PRO A 657 7.61 -24.98 20.72
C PRO A 657 7.20 -25.79 19.48
N PHE A 658 6.74 -27.03 19.69
CA PHE A 658 6.36 -27.93 18.59
C PHE A 658 5.35 -27.34 17.60
N LYS A 659 4.38 -26.55 18.10
CA LYS A 659 3.36 -25.89 17.27
C LYS A 659 3.97 -24.82 16.35
N GLU A 660 5.04 -24.18 16.76
CA GLU A 660 5.73 -23.16 15.96
C GLU A 660 6.61 -23.81 14.90
N ILE A 661 7.24 -24.95 15.20
CA ILE A 661 8.00 -25.74 14.21
C ILE A 661 7.11 -26.14 13.02
N ILE A 662 5.90 -26.65 13.30
CA ILE A 662 4.96 -27.03 12.23
C ILE A 662 4.55 -25.82 11.37
N ARG A 663 4.34 -24.65 12.00
CA ARG A 663 3.91 -23.42 11.32
C ARG A 663 5.04 -22.70 10.58
N LEU A 664 6.29 -23.11 10.78
CA LEU A 664 7.45 -22.51 10.15
C LEU A 664 7.47 -22.82 8.64
N ILE A 665 6.88 -23.95 8.24
CA ILE A 665 6.61 -24.29 6.85
C ILE A 665 5.25 -23.69 6.49
N PRO A 666 5.16 -22.75 5.54
CA PRO A 666 3.87 -22.19 5.13
C PRO A 666 2.98 -23.29 4.54
N ASP A 667 1.73 -23.39 5.00
CA ASP A 667 0.72 -24.29 4.41
C ASP A 667 0.40 -23.92 2.93
N GLU A 668 0.78 -22.71 2.52
CA GLU A 668 0.58 -22.16 1.19
C GLU A 668 1.83 -21.40 0.73
N LEU A 669 2.56 -21.95 -0.26
CA LEU A 669 3.57 -21.24 -1.04
C LEU A 669 2.98 -20.71 -2.35
#